data_AF-A0A815F6J9-F1
#
_entry.id   AF-A0A815F6J9-F1
#
_cell.length_a   1.000
_cell.length_b   1.000
_cell.length_c   1.000
_cell.angle_alpha   90.00
_cell.angle_beta   90.00
_cell.angle_gamma   90.00
#
_symmetry.space_group_name_H-M   'P 1'
#
loop_
_entity.id
_entity.type
_entity.pdbx_description
1 polymer ?
#
loop_
_entity_poly.entity_id
_entity_poly.type
_entity_poly.pdbx_seq_one_letter_code
_entity_poly.pdbx_strand_id
1 'polypeptide(L)'
;MKIYVKTYTGFGQEYDFDVDPSIIIGELKKHASEKADYSDPGMLWLVFDKEILHDEATLEDFDIQADSTLELVDYTQRHRGFGGQIGFKFVDVSNNQALKRIGWSTTAPRWRRTRHGLCLEGLCKNNRCDAYNSTVIMPVGYKKVDMLDDSLDEITKCPVCKKYVTPVTCGFNNCWWRYDGVQSCQDGPSKKCSGDWRQADDAYHRFNEYQGETVTWKKLTLEAAKTRSAEILDSIPAIAQTIRTAFRPRAVDAAATPPKNDRYSSENDEIEVERFAQPDKHWCPWKSGSCSNTLKIKGQGTVEIMQRKSVPFELQLSNKKDAYDRNAYSIKISVNQNEAKLSTSTGQSYNSTNTIYTLQPEGEYWYRYWISLFSTARNVKYGIGEVRPFFSVFDIELPENELQLIKEIHYLHFKVDNNNQMLKELNNLKEDFRIFIGACPVLHELPLFIIPQEEYTLKDATCHTAISDLKLERPLRDLYYSIINFKLNTDDFSDLTDVIERSINNPKGWCYKKLKEKAERFGKPNPKATYLRLTVGERKGDSPGHTYVIEVWPPGHHSPIHSHSNAYAIIRVLSGEILVRLYPALTLNVNQYKPIEQICHEGRVTWMSPNLNQTHQLKHLDLYGKPCITIQCYMYGKDDRVHYEYFDYLSNDEHSIGHFDPKSDMDFHEFKQRMQQEKQYIFLN
;
A
#
# COMPACT_ATOMS: atom_id res chain seq x y z
N MET A 1 -22.13 38.00 13.53
CA MET A 1 -20.91 37.36 14.04
C MET A 1 -19.86 37.44 12.95
N LYS A 2 -18.62 37.74 13.33
CA LYS A 2 -17.54 37.88 12.37
C LYS A 2 -16.91 36.52 12.07
N ILE A 3 -16.74 36.17 10.80
CA ILE A 3 -16.01 34.98 10.33
C ILE A 3 -15.05 35.34 9.20
N TYR A 4 -14.13 34.44 8.91
CA TYR A 4 -13.12 34.59 7.86
C TYR A 4 -13.28 33.49 6.82
N VAL A 5 -13.14 33.83 5.55
CA VAL A 5 -13.13 32.85 4.44
C VAL A 5 -11.83 32.99 3.67
N LYS A 6 -11.04 31.93 3.64
CA LYS A 6 -9.75 31.83 2.96
C LYS A 6 -9.91 31.14 1.60
N THR A 7 -9.33 31.74 0.57
CA THR A 7 -9.36 31.21 -0.81
C THR A 7 -8.00 30.67 -1.23
N TYR A 8 -7.97 29.53 -1.94
CA TYR A 8 -6.72 28.87 -2.36
C TYR A 8 -6.25 29.19 -3.79
N THR A 9 -6.77 30.25 -4.41
CA THR A 9 -6.27 30.74 -5.70
C THR A 9 -4.98 31.53 -5.55
N GLY A 10 -3.85 30.81 -5.56
CA GLY A 10 -2.53 31.35 -5.92
C GLY A 10 -1.88 32.36 -4.98
N PHE A 11 -2.60 32.96 -4.03
CA PHE A 11 -2.06 33.92 -3.05
C PHE A 11 -2.64 33.81 -1.64
N GLY A 12 -3.57 32.89 -1.34
CA GLY A 12 -4.07 32.69 0.02
C GLY A 12 -4.77 33.94 0.60
N GLN A 13 -5.68 34.56 -0.17
CA GLN A 13 -6.42 35.74 0.26
C GLN A 13 -7.56 35.35 1.20
N GLU A 14 -7.70 36.12 2.28
CA GLU A 14 -8.72 35.95 3.33
C GLU A 14 -9.66 37.15 3.32
N TYR A 15 -10.96 36.88 3.42
CA TYR A 15 -12.03 37.87 3.44
C TYR A 15 -12.83 37.75 4.72
N ASP A 16 -13.16 38.87 5.35
CA ASP A 16 -14.02 38.89 6.54
C ASP A 16 -15.50 39.07 6.17
N PHE A 17 -16.38 38.42 6.92
CA PHE A 17 -17.84 38.53 6.78
C PHE A 17 -18.48 38.73 8.15
N ASP A 18 -19.45 39.66 8.23
CA ASP A 18 -20.33 39.78 9.41
C ASP A 18 -21.69 39.20 9.04
N VAL A 19 -22.01 38.04 9.62
CA VAL A 19 -23.16 37.20 9.25
C VAL A 19 -23.93 36.75 10.47
N ASP A 20 -25.22 36.47 10.33
CA ASP A 20 -26.01 35.84 11.38
C ASP A 20 -25.62 34.36 11.52
N PRO A 21 -25.50 33.77 12.73
CA PRO A 21 -25.25 32.33 12.89
C PRO A 21 -26.26 31.43 12.15
N SER A 22 -27.49 31.91 11.95
CA SER A 22 -28.53 31.20 11.19
C SER A 22 -28.41 31.30 9.67
N ILE A 23 -27.36 31.96 9.14
CA ILE A 23 -27.13 32.05 7.69
C ILE A 23 -26.98 30.66 7.09
N ILE A 24 -27.67 30.43 5.97
CA ILE A 24 -27.58 29.19 5.21
C ILE A 24 -26.25 29.16 4.46
N ILE A 25 -25.54 28.03 4.49
CA ILE A 25 -24.21 27.86 3.87
C ILE A 25 -24.24 28.21 2.37
N GLY A 26 -25.31 27.86 1.65
CA GLY A 26 -25.48 28.24 0.24
C GLY A 26 -25.47 29.76 0.00
N GLU A 27 -26.05 30.54 0.92
CA GLU A 27 -26.05 32.01 0.85
C GLU A 27 -24.68 32.59 1.19
N LEU A 28 -24.04 32.08 2.25
CA LEU A 28 -22.67 32.46 2.62
C LEU A 28 -21.69 32.19 1.48
N LYS A 29 -21.81 31.03 0.83
CA LYS A 29 -21.01 30.62 -0.32
C LYS A 29 -21.16 31.59 -1.49
N LYS A 30 -22.40 32.04 -1.76
CA LYS A 30 -22.66 33.02 -2.80
C LYS A 30 -21.96 34.35 -2.49
N HIS A 31 -22.11 34.89 -1.28
CA HIS A 31 -21.43 36.12 -0.88
C HIS A 31 -19.89 35.98 -0.94
N ALA A 32 -19.36 34.84 -0.52
CA ALA A 32 -17.93 34.56 -0.57
C ALA A 32 -17.40 34.50 -2.00
N SER A 33 -18.16 33.88 -2.91
CA SER A 33 -17.82 33.78 -4.33
C SER A 33 -17.80 35.15 -5.03
N GLU A 34 -18.80 36.00 -4.75
CA GLU A 34 -18.89 37.35 -5.32
C GLU A 34 -17.75 38.24 -4.82
N LYS A 35 -17.42 38.18 -3.53
CA LYS A 35 -16.32 38.96 -2.93
C LYS A 35 -14.93 38.52 -3.42
N ALA A 36 -14.80 37.27 -3.87
CA ALA A 36 -13.57 36.71 -4.40
C ALA A 36 -13.52 36.65 -5.95
N ASP A 37 -14.43 37.35 -6.64
CA ASP A 37 -14.52 37.42 -8.11
C ASP A 37 -14.68 36.05 -8.82
N TYR A 38 -15.36 35.09 -8.19
CA TYR A 38 -15.73 33.83 -8.84
C TYR A 38 -17.06 33.95 -9.58
N SER A 39 -17.06 33.52 -10.84
CA SER A 39 -18.22 33.67 -11.75
C SER A 39 -19.35 32.65 -11.57
N ASP A 40 -19.16 31.58 -10.80
CA ASP A 40 -20.19 30.55 -10.55
C ASP A 40 -20.14 29.98 -9.11
N PRO A 41 -21.03 30.43 -8.20
CA PRO A 41 -21.08 29.97 -6.81
C PRO A 41 -21.42 28.48 -6.65
N GLY A 42 -22.12 27.89 -7.63
CA GLY A 42 -22.53 26.47 -7.59
C GLY A 42 -21.37 25.49 -7.78
N MET A 43 -20.17 26.01 -8.09
CA MET A 43 -18.95 25.25 -8.38
C MET A 43 -17.94 25.30 -7.22
N LEU A 44 -18.24 26.07 -6.17
CA LEU A 44 -17.40 26.23 -4.99
C LEU A 44 -17.94 25.39 -3.82
N TRP A 45 -17.06 25.13 -2.86
CA TRP A 45 -17.39 24.48 -1.60
C TRP A 45 -16.79 25.26 -0.45
N LEU A 46 -17.55 25.40 0.63
CA LEU A 46 -17.02 25.87 1.91
C LEU A 46 -16.62 24.67 2.76
N VAL A 47 -15.45 24.76 3.38
CA VAL A 47 -14.87 23.70 4.22
C VAL A 47 -14.52 24.29 5.59
N PHE A 48 -14.85 23.56 6.65
CA PHE A 48 -14.48 23.90 8.03
C PHE A 48 -14.05 22.62 8.75
N ASP A 49 -12.95 22.67 9.50
CA ASP A 49 -12.33 21.50 10.17
C ASP A 49 -12.23 20.23 9.29
N LYS A 50 -11.89 20.41 8.01
CA LYS A 50 -11.77 19.35 6.98
C LYS A 50 -13.09 18.68 6.58
N GLU A 51 -14.24 19.21 7.01
CA GLU A 51 -15.57 18.79 6.54
C GLU A 51 -16.13 19.77 5.50
N ILE A 52 -16.78 19.23 4.45
CA ILE A 52 -17.46 20.03 3.43
C ILE A 52 -18.83 20.42 3.98
N LEU A 53 -19.08 21.72 4.04
CA LEU A 53 -20.34 22.26 4.52
C LEU A 53 -21.45 22.07 3.46
N HIS A 54 -22.61 21.61 3.89
CA HIS A 54 -23.75 21.37 3.02
C HIS A 54 -24.56 22.64 2.80
N ASP A 55 -24.95 22.92 1.54
CA ASP A 55 -25.61 24.18 1.14
C ASP A 55 -26.93 24.47 1.87
N GLU A 56 -27.62 23.46 2.37
CA GLU A 56 -28.93 23.58 3.06
C GLU A 56 -28.80 23.77 4.58
N ALA A 57 -27.61 23.60 5.14
CA ALA A 57 -27.35 23.73 6.58
C ALA A 57 -26.99 25.17 6.95
N THR A 58 -26.96 25.48 8.24
CA THR A 58 -26.60 26.78 8.81
C THR A 58 -25.21 26.75 9.45
N LEU A 59 -24.64 27.90 9.84
CA LEU A 59 -23.38 27.92 10.60
C LEU A 59 -23.54 27.29 12.00
N GLU A 60 -24.70 27.47 12.63
CA GLU A 60 -25.02 26.85 13.94
C GLU A 60 -25.03 25.32 13.88
N ASP A 61 -25.48 24.72 12.77
CA ASP A 61 -25.52 23.26 12.61
C ASP A 61 -24.12 22.62 12.65
N PHE A 62 -23.07 23.40 12.33
CA PHE A 62 -21.67 22.99 12.35
C PHE A 62 -20.89 23.54 13.54
N ASP A 63 -21.58 24.15 14.52
CA ASP A 63 -20.97 24.78 15.70
C ASP A 63 -19.88 25.82 15.33
N ILE A 64 -20.07 26.53 14.22
CA ILE A 64 -19.12 27.55 13.75
C ILE A 64 -19.30 28.80 14.59
N GLN A 65 -18.25 29.17 15.32
CA GLN A 65 -18.23 30.30 16.26
C GLN A 65 -17.64 31.58 15.64
N ALA A 66 -17.82 32.72 16.31
CA ALA A 66 -17.16 33.96 15.93
C ALA A 66 -15.64 33.77 15.82
N ASP A 67 -15.03 34.48 14.88
CA ASP A 67 -13.61 34.44 14.51
C ASP A 67 -13.12 33.12 13.87
N SER A 68 -14.04 32.22 13.50
CA SER A 68 -13.71 31.00 12.73
C SER A 68 -13.26 31.30 11.31
N THR A 69 -12.33 30.49 10.79
CA THR A 69 -11.86 30.57 9.39
C THR A 69 -12.33 29.36 8.59
N LEU A 70 -13.11 29.61 7.54
CA LEU A 70 -13.58 28.64 6.56
C LEU A 70 -12.70 28.71 5.30
N GLU A 71 -12.67 27.62 4.53
CA GLU A 71 -11.94 27.54 3.28
C GLU A 71 -12.91 27.47 2.09
N LEU A 72 -12.71 28.33 1.08
CA LEU A 72 -13.49 28.34 -0.16
C LEU A 72 -12.68 27.67 -1.28
N VAL A 73 -13.17 26.52 -1.76
CA VAL A 73 -12.46 25.63 -2.69
C VAL A 73 -13.23 25.47 -4.00
N ASP A 74 -12.56 25.69 -5.13
CA ASP A 74 -13.07 25.40 -6.49
C ASP A 74 -12.64 23.99 -6.92
N TYR A 75 -13.61 23.07 -7.03
CA TYR A 75 -13.37 21.68 -7.45
C TYR A 75 -13.50 21.46 -8.97
N THR A 76 -13.62 22.52 -9.79
CA THR A 76 -14.19 22.39 -11.14
C THR A 76 -13.27 22.59 -12.33
N GLN A 77 -11.99 22.92 -12.17
CA GLN A 77 -11.09 22.98 -13.35
C GLN A 77 -10.75 21.62 -13.97
N ARG A 78 -11.21 20.50 -13.41
CA ARG A 78 -10.93 19.15 -13.94
C ARG A 78 -12.14 18.33 -14.36
N HIS A 79 -13.38 18.81 -14.18
CA HIS A 79 -14.55 17.94 -14.25
C HIS A 79 -15.80 18.43 -14.99
N ARG A 80 -15.76 19.45 -15.87
CA ARG A 80 -16.90 19.70 -16.78
C ARG A 80 -16.53 20.08 -18.22
N GLY A 81 -16.90 19.21 -19.16
CA GLY A 81 -17.38 19.63 -20.48
C GLY A 81 -18.86 19.98 -20.40
N PHE A 82 -19.31 20.97 -21.20
CA PHE A 82 -20.70 21.40 -21.33
C PHE A 82 -21.68 20.22 -21.43
N GLY A 83 -22.73 20.20 -20.60
CA GLY A 83 -23.83 19.22 -20.67
C GLY A 83 -23.92 18.18 -19.54
N GLY A 84 -23.25 18.37 -18.40
CA GLY A 84 -23.45 17.51 -17.22
C GLY A 84 -22.76 16.13 -17.28
N GLN A 85 -21.82 15.91 -18.19
CA GLN A 85 -21.00 14.69 -18.23
C GLN A 85 -19.66 14.89 -17.51
N ILE A 86 -19.41 14.10 -16.46
CA ILE A 86 -18.13 14.04 -15.72
C ILE A 86 -17.04 13.47 -16.64
N GLY A 87 -16.01 14.25 -16.96
CA GLY A 87 -14.86 13.87 -17.77
C GLY A 87 -14.03 15.07 -18.26
N PHE A 88 -12.91 14.82 -18.94
CA PHE A 88 -12.02 15.84 -19.50
C PHE A 88 -11.84 15.66 -21.01
N LYS A 89 -11.59 16.75 -21.74
CA LYS A 89 -11.40 16.71 -23.20
C LYS A 89 -9.94 16.42 -23.55
N PHE A 90 -9.72 15.42 -24.39
CA PHE A 90 -8.40 15.05 -24.89
C PHE A 90 -8.54 14.34 -26.24
N VAL A 91 -7.48 14.33 -27.05
CA VAL A 91 -7.48 13.62 -28.34
C VAL A 91 -7.96 12.17 -28.18
N ASP A 92 -8.72 11.67 -29.16
CA ASP A 92 -9.09 10.26 -29.19
C ASP A 92 -7.88 9.37 -29.53
N VAL A 93 -7.17 8.91 -28.50
CA VAL A 93 -6.03 7.99 -28.66
C VAL A 93 -6.44 6.58 -29.13
N SER A 94 -7.74 6.26 -29.17
CA SER A 94 -8.24 5.01 -29.75
C SER A 94 -8.38 5.07 -31.27
N ASN A 95 -8.39 6.27 -31.85
CA ASN A 95 -8.41 6.47 -33.29
C ASN A 95 -7.00 6.37 -33.88
N ASN A 96 -6.65 5.17 -34.37
CA ASN A 96 -5.35 4.91 -34.99
C ASN A 96 -5.05 5.81 -36.22
N GLN A 97 -6.06 6.36 -36.90
CA GLN A 97 -5.85 7.24 -38.06
C GLN A 97 -5.30 8.62 -37.66
N ALA A 98 -5.52 9.02 -36.40
CA ALA A 98 -5.01 10.25 -35.82
C ALA A 98 -3.52 10.17 -35.46
N LEU A 99 -2.94 8.96 -35.35
CA LEU A 99 -1.53 8.78 -35.02
C LEU A 99 -0.65 9.09 -36.26
N LYS A 100 0.21 10.11 -36.15
CA LYS A 100 1.13 10.52 -37.20
C LYS A 100 2.58 10.33 -36.75
N ARG A 101 3.38 9.70 -37.60
CA ARG A 101 4.84 9.59 -37.44
C ARG A 101 5.51 10.83 -38.06
N ILE A 102 6.13 11.65 -37.23
CA ILE A 102 6.78 12.92 -37.63
C ILE A 102 8.29 12.76 -37.50
N GLY A 103 9.04 13.08 -38.56
CA GLY A 103 10.51 13.05 -38.56
C GLY A 103 11.13 14.15 -37.69
N TRP A 104 12.33 13.91 -37.18
CA TRP A 104 13.04 14.87 -36.34
C TRP A 104 13.45 16.14 -37.12
N SER A 105 13.40 17.28 -36.43
CA SER A 105 13.88 18.56 -36.94
C SER A 105 15.11 19.02 -36.15
N THR A 106 16.12 19.53 -36.86
CA THR A 106 17.34 20.11 -36.26
C THR A 106 17.16 21.57 -35.82
N THR A 107 16.04 22.21 -36.19
CA THR A 107 15.77 23.64 -35.95
C THR A 107 14.58 23.88 -35.01
N ALA A 108 14.11 22.85 -34.31
CA ALA A 108 12.94 22.97 -33.44
C ALA A 108 13.17 23.98 -32.29
N PRO A 109 12.18 24.86 -32.00
CA PRO A 109 12.30 25.81 -30.90
C PRO A 109 12.35 25.11 -29.54
N ARG A 110 12.90 25.78 -28.52
CA ARG A 110 13.19 25.15 -27.21
C ARG A 110 11.97 24.54 -26.50
N TRP A 111 10.76 25.05 -26.76
CA TRP A 111 9.51 24.51 -26.22
C TRP A 111 8.94 23.32 -27.01
N ARG A 112 9.58 22.91 -28.11
CA ARG A 112 9.22 21.75 -28.92
C ARG A 112 10.25 20.61 -28.83
N ARG A 113 11.14 20.63 -27.82
CA ARG A 113 12.13 19.56 -27.59
C ARG A 113 11.51 18.41 -26.80
N THR A 114 11.77 17.18 -27.24
CA THR A 114 11.25 15.95 -26.63
C THR A 114 12.33 15.24 -25.79
N ARG A 115 11.91 14.22 -25.03
CA ARG A 115 12.77 13.15 -24.49
C ARG A 115 12.15 11.82 -24.88
N HIS A 116 12.94 10.74 -24.87
CA HIS A 116 12.43 9.39 -25.16
C HIS A 116 11.30 9.02 -24.18
N GLY A 117 10.26 8.37 -24.69
CA GLY A 117 9.05 8.02 -23.94
C GLY A 117 7.84 8.87 -24.31
N LEU A 118 6.91 8.98 -23.37
CA LEU A 118 5.69 9.77 -23.49
C LEU A 118 6.00 11.27 -23.43
N CYS A 119 5.31 12.03 -24.27
CA CYS A 119 5.26 13.49 -24.26
C CYS A 119 3.80 13.94 -24.29
N LEU A 120 3.46 14.96 -23.50
CA LEU A 120 2.17 15.65 -23.57
C LEU A 120 2.32 16.99 -24.30
N GLU A 121 1.26 17.47 -24.93
CA GLU A 121 1.28 18.77 -25.60
C GLU A 121 0.07 19.63 -25.24
N GLY A 122 0.30 20.94 -25.15
CA GLY A 122 -0.74 21.93 -24.88
C GLY A 122 -0.28 23.34 -25.21
N LEU A 123 -1.19 24.30 -25.15
CA LEU A 123 -0.93 25.70 -25.49
C LEU A 123 -0.42 26.47 -24.26
N CYS A 124 0.71 27.17 -24.38
CA CYS A 124 1.16 28.07 -23.32
C CYS A 124 0.37 29.38 -23.34
N LYS A 125 -0.37 29.67 -22.26
CA LYS A 125 -1.20 30.88 -22.12
C LYS A 125 -0.53 32.04 -21.38
N ASN A 126 0.71 31.86 -20.92
CA ASN A 126 1.42 32.91 -20.20
C ASN A 126 1.95 33.98 -21.17
N ASN A 127 1.34 35.17 -21.18
CA ASN A 127 1.67 36.28 -22.07
C ASN A 127 3.10 36.85 -21.90
N ARG A 128 3.80 36.49 -20.82
CA ARG A 128 5.21 36.86 -20.56
C ARG A 128 6.21 35.77 -21.00
N CYS A 129 5.74 34.69 -21.62
CA CYS A 129 6.57 33.56 -22.05
C CYS A 129 6.92 33.67 -23.53
N ASP A 130 8.16 33.35 -23.92
CA ASP A 130 8.55 33.26 -25.33
C ASP A 130 7.73 32.22 -26.13
N ALA A 131 7.15 31.24 -25.42
CA ALA A 131 6.26 30.24 -26.01
C ALA A 131 4.77 30.66 -25.94
N TYR A 132 4.47 31.92 -25.61
CA TYR A 132 3.09 32.41 -25.53
C TYR A 132 2.33 32.12 -26.82
N ASN A 133 1.13 31.58 -26.67
CA ASN A 133 0.24 31.19 -27.75
C ASN A 133 0.86 30.17 -28.73
N SER A 134 1.91 29.45 -28.29
CA SER A 134 2.54 28.35 -29.03
C SER A 134 2.30 27.02 -28.33
N THR A 135 2.14 25.95 -29.12
CA THR A 135 2.05 24.58 -28.59
C THR A 135 3.40 24.15 -28.04
N VAL A 136 3.42 23.76 -26.77
CA VAL A 136 4.63 23.30 -26.08
C VAL A 136 4.58 21.80 -25.84
N ILE A 137 5.74 21.15 -25.88
CA ILE A 137 5.94 19.74 -25.53
C ILE A 137 6.37 19.67 -24.08
N MET A 138 5.71 18.78 -23.33
CA MET A 138 5.95 18.46 -21.93
C MET A 138 6.47 17.01 -21.87
N PRO A 139 7.79 16.79 -21.85
CA PRO A 139 8.36 15.45 -21.86
C PRO A 139 8.12 14.74 -20.53
N VAL A 140 7.40 13.61 -20.56
CA VAL A 140 7.08 12.80 -19.38
C VAL A 140 8.09 11.67 -19.20
N GLY A 141 8.49 11.00 -20.29
CA GLY A 141 9.42 9.88 -20.28
C GLY A 141 8.75 8.51 -20.20
N TYR A 142 9.45 7.50 -19.68
CA TYR A 142 8.94 6.14 -19.51
C TYR A 142 8.13 6.03 -18.21
N LYS A 143 6.86 6.46 -18.25
CA LYS A 143 5.96 6.45 -17.10
C LYS A 143 4.56 6.03 -17.52
N LYS A 144 3.79 5.58 -16.54
CA LYS A 144 2.34 5.49 -16.60
C LYS A 144 1.74 6.79 -16.06
N VAL A 145 0.87 7.44 -16.82
CA VAL A 145 0.21 8.69 -16.47
C VAL A 145 -1.28 8.47 -16.51
N ASP A 146 -1.95 8.65 -15.37
CA ASP A 146 -3.39 8.83 -15.34
C ASP A 146 -3.71 10.31 -15.57
N MET A 147 -4.50 10.60 -16.60
CA MET A 147 -4.80 11.96 -17.04
C MET A 147 -5.80 12.68 -16.12
N LEU A 148 -6.27 12.02 -15.05
CA LEU A 148 -7.13 12.59 -14.01
C LEU A 148 -6.45 12.78 -12.64
N ASP A 149 -5.19 12.37 -12.51
CA ASP A 149 -4.44 12.39 -11.24
C ASP A 149 -3.97 13.81 -10.86
N ASP A 150 -4.06 14.16 -9.57
CA ASP A 150 -3.60 15.43 -9.00
C ASP A 150 -2.12 15.74 -9.20
N SER A 151 -1.29 14.71 -9.37
CA SER A 151 0.12 14.84 -9.70
C SER A 151 0.41 15.26 -11.16
N LEU A 152 -0.61 15.33 -12.03
CA LEU A 152 -0.46 15.73 -13.43
C LEU A 152 0.06 17.17 -13.58
N ASP A 153 -0.27 18.06 -12.65
CA ASP A 153 0.15 19.48 -12.67
C ASP A 153 1.67 19.64 -12.56
N GLU A 154 2.36 18.69 -11.92
CA GLU A 154 3.81 18.69 -11.80
C GLU A 154 4.51 18.33 -13.11
N ILE A 155 3.85 17.55 -13.98
CA ILE A 155 4.41 17.11 -15.26
C ILE A 155 3.83 17.87 -16.48
N THR A 156 2.81 18.72 -16.28
CA THR A 156 2.17 19.55 -17.32
C THR A 156 2.56 21.03 -17.23
N LYS A 157 3.86 21.28 -17.03
CA LYS A 157 4.41 22.65 -16.96
C LYS A 157 5.08 23.04 -18.28
N CYS A 158 4.83 24.27 -18.73
CA CYS A 158 5.53 24.84 -19.87
C CYS A 158 7.05 24.72 -19.67
N PRO A 159 7.81 24.15 -20.62
CA PRO A 159 9.25 23.96 -20.47
C PRO A 159 10.03 25.28 -20.34
N VAL A 160 9.44 26.39 -20.78
CA VAL A 160 10.04 27.74 -20.75
C VAL A 160 9.66 28.48 -19.47
N CYS A 161 8.38 28.79 -19.25
CA CYS A 161 7.96 29.62 -18.11
C CYS A 161 7.52 28.85 -16.86
N LYS A 162 7.50 27.51 -16.91
CA LYS A 162 7.11 26.62 -15.80
C LYS A 162 5.70 26.79 -15.29
N LYS A 163 4.86 27.59 -15.95
CA LYS A 163 3.42 27.70 -15.67
C LYS A 163 2.68 26.48 -16.21
N TYR A 164 1.59 26.12 -15.55
CA TYR A 164 0.70 25.04 -15.95
C TYR A 164 0.21 25.21 -17.40
N VAL A 165 0.11 24.09 -18.10
CA VAL A 165 -0.37 23.98 -19.48
C VAL A 165 -1.32 22.80 -19.55
N THR A 166 -2.59 23.07 -19.85
CA THR A 166 -3.59 22.02 -20.07
C THR A 166 -3.18 21.14 -21.26
N PRO A 167 -2.95 19.83 -21.06
CA PRO A 167 -2.59 18.93 -22.15
C PRO A 167 -3.83 18.61 -23.00
N VAL A 168 -3.67 18.64 -24.33
CA VAL A 168 -4.76 18.37 -25.29
C VAL A 168 -4.46 17.17 -26.20
N THR A 169 -3.19 16.79 -26.32
CA THR A 169 -2.74 15.62 -27.07
C THR A 169 -1.46 15.03 -26.48
N CYS A 170 -1.02 13.88 -27.01
CA CYS A 170 0.19 13.18 -26.63
C CYS A 170 1.01 12.71 -27.84
N GLY A 171 2.28 12.43 -27.60
CA GLY A 171 3.17 11.78 -28.53
C GLY A 171 4.15 10.81 -27.85
N PHE A 172 4.70 9.91 -28.65
CA PHE A 172 5.59 8.83 -28.22
C PHE A 172 6.83 8.79 -29.12
N ASN A 173 8.00 8.48 -28.57
CA ASN A 173 9.23 8.30 -29.35
C ASN A 173 10.19 7.37 -28.61
N ASN A 174 10.87 6.49 -29.34
CA ASN A 174 11.87 5.58 -28.79
C ASN A 174 11.36 4.80 -27.56
N CYS A 175 10.11 4.32 -27.62
CA CYS A 175 9.46 3.62 -26.52
C CYS A 175 8.42 2.62 -26.98
N TRP A 176 8.10 1.68 -26.11
CA TRP A 176 6.85 0.93 -26.15
C TRP A 176 5.78 1.75 -25.47
N TRP A 177 4.55 1.74 -25.97
CA TRP A 177 3.44 2.47 -25.36
C TRP A 177 2.11 1.72 -25.49
N ARG A 178 1.21 2.00 -24.56
CA ARG A 178 -0.18 1.53 -24.57
C ARG A 178 -1.09 2.55 -23.90
N TYR A 179 -2.40 2.36 -24.02
CA TYR A 179 -3.39 3.15 -23.29
C TYR A 179 -4.54 2.30 -22.79
N ASP A 180 -5.19 2.76 -21.72
CA ASP A 180 -6.43 2.21 -21.18
C ASP A 180 -7.35 3.38 -20.82
N GLY A 181 -8.62 3.36 -21.21
CA GLY A 181 -9.51 4.47 -20.91
C GLY A 181 -10.99 4.20 -21.11
N VAL A 182 -11.79 5.16 -20.67
CA VAL A 182 -13.25 5.14 -20.73
C VAL A 182 -13.71 6.45 -21.35
N GLN A 183 -14.35 6.37 -22.52
CA GLN A 183 -14.89 7.52 -23.25
C GLN A 183 -16.37 7.73 -22.90
N SER A 184 -16.78 8.99 -22.80
CA SER A 184 -18.18 9.37 -22.69
C SER A 184 -18.85 9.35 -24.06
N CYS A 185 -20.08 8.86 -24.14
CA CYS A 185 -20.91 8.87 -25.34
C CYS A 185 -22.04 9.90 -25.16
N GLN A 186 -22.40 10.63 -26.22
CA GLN A 186 -23.47 11.63 -26.14
C GLN A 186 -24.84 10.96 -25.90
N ASP A 187 -25.08 9.77 -26.46
CA ASP A 187 -26.37 9.07 -26.42
C ASP A 187 -26.28 7.60 -25.93
N GLY A 188 -25.53 7.33 -24.85
CA GLY A 188 -25.43 5.96 -24.32
C GLY A 188 -24.42 5.71 -23.18
N PRO A 189 -24.29 4.45 -22.70
CA PRO A 189 -23.33 4.08 -21.67
C PRO A 189 -21.88 4.30 -22.14
N SER A 190 -20.99 4.61 -21.21
CA SER A 190 -19.59 4.93 -21.51
C SER A 190 -18.84 3.76 -22.16
N LYS A 191 -18.03 4.06 -23.17
CA LYS A 191 -17.26 3.08 -23.95
C LYS A 191 -15.89 2.85 -23.33
N LYS A 192 -15.62 1.62 -22.86
CA LYS A 192 -14.26 1.21 -22.48
C LYS A 192 -13.43 0.94 -23.73
N CYS A 193 -12.20 1.41 -23.76
CA CYS A 193 -11.25 1.14 -24.84
C CYS A 193 -9.83 1.04 -24.31
N SER A 194 -9.06 0.11 -24.87
CA SER A 194 -7.65 -0.08 -24.56
C SER A 194 -6.90 -0.40 -25.84
N GLY A 195 -5.60 -0.08 -25.86
CA GLY A 195 -4.70 -0.45 -26.94
C GLY A 195 -3.62 -1.37 -26.42
N ASP A 196 -3.29 -2.42 -27.17
CA ASP A 196 -2.11 -3.24 -26.89
C ASP A 196 -0.82 -2.45 -26.99
N TRP A 197 0.27 -3.01 -26.43
CA TRP A 197 1.61 -2.43 -26.55
C TRP A 197 2.03 -2.28 -28.00
N ARG A 198 2.41 -1.06 -28.38
CA ARG A 198 2.95 -0.70 -29.69
C ARG A 198 4.29 -0.03 -29.55
N GLN A 199 5.13 -0.18 -30.56
CA GLN A 199 6.44 0.46 -30.58
C GLN A 199 6.34 1.81 -31.31
N ALA A 200 6.90 2.85 -30.70
CA ALA A 200 7.25 4.10 -31.34
C ALA A 200 8.75 4.05 -31.64
N ASP A 201 9.12 3.98 -32.91
CA ASP A 201 10.51 3.99 -33.38
C ASP A 201 11.18 5.36 -33.16
N ASP A 202 12.36 5.56 -33.76
CA ASP A 202 13.10 6.83 -33.72
C ASP A 202 12.46 7.93 -34.59
N ALA A 203 11.23 8.29 -34.23
CA ALA A 203 10.45 9.39 -34.75
C ALA A 203 9.39 9.80 -33.72
N TYR A 204 8.83 10.99 -33.89
CA TYR A 204 7.81 11.49 -32.98
C TYR A 204 6.41 11.06 -33.45
N HIS A 205 5.86 10.04 -32.78
CA HIS A 205 4.54 9.47 -33.05
C HIS A 205 3.48 10.23 -32.27
N ARG A 206 2.87 11.23 -32.90
CA ARG A 206 1.96 12.18 -32.27
C ARG A 206 0.52 11.93 -32.69
N PHE A 207 -0.42 11.98 -31.75
CA PHE A 207 -1.84 12.01 -32.08
C PHE A 207 -2.25 13.42 -32.55
N ASN A 208 -2.89 13.50 -33.71
CA ASN A 208 -3.33 14.76 -34.31
C ASN A 208 -4.76 15.10 -33.86
N GLU A 209 -4.90 16.16 -33.08
CA GLU A 209 -6.16 16.69 -32.51
C GLU A 209 -7.09 17.37 -33.53
N TYR A 210 -6.61 17.71 -34.74
CA TYR A 210 -7.43 18.29 -35.80
C TYR A 210 -8.02 17.24 -36.76
N GLN A 211 -7.44 16.03 -36.78
CA GLN A 211 -7.93 14.89 -37.57
C GLN A 211 -8.52 13.77 -36.70
N GLY A 212 -8.10 13.67 -35.45
CA GLY A 212 -8.74 12.85 -34.42
C GLY A 212 -9.68 13.74 -33.63
N GLU A 213 -10.97 13.43 -33.66
CA GLU A 213 -11.96 14.13 -32.84
C GLU A 213 -11.50 14.19 -31.38
N THR A 214 -11.66 15.35 -30.75
CA THR A 214 -11.46 15.46 -29.30
C THR A 214 -12.68 14.86 -28.62
N VAL A 215 -12.46 13.83 -27.81
CA VAL A 215 -13.53 13.14 -27.08
C VAL A 215 -13.46 13.48 -25.59
N THR A 216 -14.56 13.26 -24.89
CA THR A 216 -14.60 13.42 -23.44
C THR A 216 -14.22 12.08 -22.79
N TRP A 217 -13.08 12.06 -22.10
CA TRP A 217 -12.61 10.90 -21.35
C TRP A 217 -13.09 10.97 -19.90
N LYS A 218 -13.70 9.89 -19.41
CA LYS A 218 -14.00 9.68 -17.99
C LYS A 218 -12.82 9.10 -17.21
N LYS A 219 -11.89 8.46 -17.93
CA LYS A 219 -10.60 7.97 -17.45
C LYS A 219 -9.70 7.77 -18.67
N LEU A 220 -8.44 8.14 -18.57
CA LEU A 220 -7.44 7.77 -19.56
C LEU A 220 -6.09 7.59 -18.86
N THR A 221 -5.49 6.44 -19.08
CA THR A 221 -4.15 6.14 -18.64
C THR A 221 -3.27 5.90 -19.87
N LEU A 222 -2.18 6.66 -19.98
CA LEU A 222 -1.16 6.49 -21.02
C LEU A 222 0.08 5.87 -20.38
N GLU A 223 0.65 4.85 -21.00
CA GLU A 223 1.82 4.17 -20.48
C GLU A 223 2.92 4.10 -21.53
N ALA A 224 4.14 4.46 -21.15
CA ALA A 224 5.33 4.32 -21.98
C ALA A 224 6.44 3.58 -21.22
N ALA A 225 7.08 2.62 -21.89
CA ALA A 225 8.16 1.79 -21.35
C ALA A 225 9.36 1.76 -22.31
N LYS A 226 10.55 1.53 -21.77
CA LYS A 226 11.79 1.45 -22.57
C LYS A 226 11.91 0.13 -23.34
N THR A 227 11.48 -0.98 -22.75
CA THR A 227 11.55 -2.34 -23.30
C THR A 227 10.29 -3.13 -22.93
N ARG A 228 9.90 -4.12 -23.75
CA ARG A 228 8.78 -5.02 -23.46
C ARG A 228 9.27 -6.20 -22.62
N SER A 229 8.56 -6.53 -21.55
CA SER A 229 8.88 -7.64 -20.62
C SER A 229 9.04 -9.01 -21.29
N ALA A 230 8.48 -9.20 -22.50
CA ALA A 230 8.59 -10.44 -23.28
C ALA A 230 9.98 -10.66 -23.91
N GLU A 231 10.74 -9.62 -24.25
CA GLU A 231 12.08 -9.78 -24.83
C GLU A 231 13.17 -10.00 -23.77
N ILE A 232 12.87 -9.68 -22.51
CA ILE A 232 13.74 -10.02 -21.37
C ILE A 232 13.67 -11.52 -21.09
N LEU A 233 12.50 -12.15 -21.24
CA LEU A 233 12.27 -13.58 -20.98
C LEU A 233 13.09 -14.52 -21.90
N ASP A 234 13.33 -14.12 -23.15
CA ASP A 234 14.03 -14.98 -24.13
C ASP A 234 15.58 -14.97 -23.98
N SER A 235 16.15 -14.08 -23.17
CA SER A 235 17.60 -13.97 -22.97
C SER A 235 18.11 -14.48 -21.61
N ILE A 236 17.19 -14.92 -20.74
CA ILE A 236 17.48 -15.41 -19.38
C ILE A 236 18.34 -16.69 -19.31
N PRO A 237 18.26 -17.68 -20.23
CA PRO A 237 18.94 -18.95 -19.99
C PRO A 237 20.49 -18.87 -19.92
N ALA A 238 21.11 -17.96 -20.69
CA ALA A 238 22.57 -17.88 -20.79
C ALA A 238 23.23 -17.10 -19.64
N ILE A 239 22.55 -16.08 -19.10
CA ILE A 239 23.08 -15.25 -18.01
C ILE A 239 22.89 -15.95 -16.66
N ALA A 240 21.79 -16.69 -16.48
CA ALA A 240 21.49 -17.42 -15.25
C ALA A 240 22.53 -18.51 -14.92
N GLN A 241 23.16 -19.11 -15.94
CA GLN A 241 24.16 -20.17 -15.74
C GLN A 241 25.52 -19.63 -15.28
N THR A 242 25.87 -18.40 -15.67
CA THR A 242 27.14 -17.77 -15.33
C THR A 242 27.11 -17.12 -13.94
N ILE A 243 25.94 -16.65 -13.47
CA ILE A 243 25.80 -16.04 -12.13
C ILE A 243 25.68 -17.12 -11.03
N ARG A 244 25.02 -18.26 -11.31
CA ARG A 244 24.85 -19.37 -10.34
C ARG A 244 26.17 -20.02 -9.88
N THR A 245 27.25 -19.84 -10.63
CA THR A 245 28.57 -20.41 -10.28
C THR A 245 29.44 -19.46 -9.46
N ALA A 246 29.13 -18.16 -9.39
CA ALA A 246 29.97 -17.17 -8.70
C ALA A 246 29.54 -16.89 -7.25
N PHE A 247 28.28 -17.12 -6.90
CA PHE A 247 27.78 -16.94 -5.53
C PHE A 247 26.84 -18.10 -5.17
N ARG A 248 27.37 -19.09 -4.47
CA ARG A 248 26.56 -19.94 -3.59
C ARG A 248 26.60 -19.34 -2.19
N PRO A 249 25.57 -18.60 -1.75
CA PRO A 249 25.27 -18.60 -0.33
C PRO A 249 24.98 -20.06 0.07
N ARG A 250 25.54 -20.53 1.18
CA ARG A 250 25.03 -21.72 1.86
C ARG A 250 23.52 -21.56 2.01
N ALA A 251 22.75 -22.63 1.93
CA ALA A 251 21.32 -22.60 2.25
C ALA A 251 21.12 -21.91 3.61
N VAL A 252 20.69 -20.64 3.60
CA VAL A 252 20.46 -19.83 4.80
C VAL A 252 18.97 -19.90 5.08
N ASP A 253 18.60 -20.22 6.31
CA ASP A 253 17.20 -20.30 6.75
C ASP A 253 16.43 -19.04 6.32
N ALA A 254 15.45 -19.22 5.43
CA ALA A 254 14.64 -18.14 4.91
C ALA A 254 13.77 -17.53 6.02
N ALA A 255 13.65 -16.21 5.98
CA ALA A 255 13.07 -15.35 7.00
C ALA A 255 11.58 -15.60 7.33
N ALA A 256 10.88 -16.31 6.45
CA ALA A 256 9.46 -16.66 6.60
C ALA A 256 9.24 -18.14 6.94
N THR A 257 10.22 -18.84 7.51
CA THR A 257 10.05 -20.25 7.84
C THR A 257 8.94 -20.43 8.88
N PRO A 258 7.84 -21.12 8.56
CA PRO A 258 6.76 -21.37 9.50
C PRO A 258 7.28 -22.20 10.69
N PRO A 259 6.75 -21.98 11.89
CA PRO A 259 7.19 -22.70 13.09
C PRO A 259 7.07 -24.22 12.90
N LYS A 260 8.06 -24.96 13.42
CA LYS A 260 8.18 -26.42 13.21
C LYS A 260 7.28 -27.26 14.13
N ASN A 261 6.86 -26.74 15.29
CA ASN A 261 6.09 -27.47 16.31
C ASN A 261 4.85 -26.70 16.79
N ASP A 262 3.90 -27.43 17.38
CA ASP A 262 2.81 -26.86 18.18
C ASP A 262 3.40 -25.86 19.18
N ARG A 263 2.98 -24.59 19.11
CA ARG A 263 3.28 -23.63 20.17
C ARG A 263 2.51 -24.12 21.39
N TYR A 264 3.24 -24.57 22.41
CA TYR A 264 2.65 -25.06 23.66
C TYR A 264 1.65 -24.01 24.17
N SER A 265 0.42 -24.44 24.46
CA SER A 265 -0.44 -23.68 25.35
C SER A 265 0.33 -23.53 26.66
N SER A 266 0.76 -22.32 26.99
CA SER A 266 1.14 -22.00 28.36
C SER A 266 -0.10 -22.25 29.21
N GLU A 267 -0.15 -23.39 29.89
CA GLU A 267 -1.19 -23.73 30.88
C GLU A 267 -1.15 -22.76 32.10
N ASN A 268 -0.24 -21.78 32.11
CA ASN A 268 0.03 -20.87 33.23
C ASN A 268 -0.23 -19.38 32.94
N ASP A 269 -0.81 -19.01 31.80
CA ASP A 269 -1.27 -17.62 31.62
C ASP A 269 -2.70 -17.51 32.18
N GLU A 270 -2.83 -17.07 33.43
CA GLU A 270 -4.11 -16.84 34.15
C GLU A 270 -5.02 -15.79 33.48
N ILE A 271 -4.61 -15.21 32.37
CA ILE A 271 -5.36 -14.24 31.58
C ILE A 271 -5.63 -14.89 30.22
N GLU A 272 -6.90 -15.13 29.87
CA GLU A 272 -7.30 -15.48 28.50
C GLU A 272 -6.86 -14.36 27.55
N VAL A 273 -5.67 -14.50 26.95
CA VAL A 273 -5.18 -13.58 25.92
C VAL A 273 -5.87 -13.92 24.60
N GLU A 274 -6.50 -12.93 23.95
CA GLU A 274 -7.00 -13.09 22.58
C GLU A 274 -5.81 -13.37 21.65
N ARG A 275 -5.72 -14.61 21.14
CA ARG A 275 -4.72 -14.99 20.15
C ARG A 275 -5.24 -14.65 18.75
N PHE A 276 -4.95 -13.45 18.28
CA PHE A 276 -5.42 -12.99 16.97
C PHE A 276 -4.75 -13.75 15.83
N ALA A 277 -5.55 -14.39 14.98
CA ALA A 277 -5.11 -15.10 13.78
C ALA A 277 -3.93 -16.05 14.03
N GLN A 278 -3.83 -16.63 15.24
CA GLN A 278 -2.89 -17.71 15.52
C GLN A 278 -3.62 -19.04 15.49
N PRO A 279 -3.07 -20.05 14.80
CA PRO A 279 -3.67 -21.37 14.79
C PRO A 279 -3.51 -22.05 16.16
N ASP A 280 -4.52 -22.82 16.55
CA ASP A 280 -4.52 -23.60 17.79
C ASP A 280 -3.58 -24.81 17.72
N LYS A 281 -3.42 -25.37 16.52
CA LYS A 281 -2.73 -26.65 16.32
C LYS A 281 -1.99 -26.68 14.98
N HIS A 282 -0.76 -27.14 15.00
CA HIS A 282 -0.01 -27.50 13.81
C HIS A 282 -0.33 -28.94 13.40
N TRP A 283 -0.62 -29.13 12.11
CA TRP A 283 -0.87 -30.43 11.50
C TRP A 283 0.10 -30.65 10.33
N CYS A 284 0.86 -31.73 10.43
CA CYS A 284 1.91 -32.08 9.48
C CYS A 284 1.50 -33.34 8.69
N PRO A 285 0.86 -33.20 7.51
CA PRO A 285 0.15 -34.29 6.83
C PRO A 285 0.99 -35.25 5.95
N TRP A 286 1.51 -36.40 6.42
CA TRP A 286 2.30 -37.24 5.47
C TRP A 286 2.29 -38.75 5.74
N LYS A 287 1.53 -39.46 4.90
CA LYS A 287 1.58 -40.91 4.65
C LYS A 287 1.43 -41.24 3.15
N SER A 288 0.77 -40.37 2.38
CA SER A 288 0.50 -40.43 0.93
C SER A 288 0.31 -39.00 0.39
N GLY A 289 0.11 -38.80 -0.93
CA GLY A 289 -0.24 -37.48 -1.52
C GLY A 289 -1.61 -36.92 -1.10
N SER A 290 -2.27 -37.56 -0.15
CA SER A 290 -3.51 -37.15 0.51
C SER A 290 -3.48 -37.52 1.99
N CYS A 291 -4.27 -36.79 2.79
CA CYS A 291 -4.34 -36.92 4.24
C CYS A 291 -5.64 -36.33 4.80
N SER A 292 -5.97 -36.67 6.05
CA SER A 292 -7.18 -36.17 6.72
C SER A 292 -6.92 -35.79 8.18
N ASN A 293 -7.66 -34.82 8.68
CA ASN A 293 -7.71 -34.40 10.09
C ASN A 293 -9.11 -33.85 10.42
N THR A 294 -9.26 -33.19 11.57
CA THR A 294 -10.53 -32.63 12.02
C THR A 294 -10.39 -31.18 12.46
N LEU A 295 -11.44 -30.39 12.25
CA LEU A 295 -11.62 -29.09 12.88
C LEU A 295 -11.81 -29.25 14.39
N LYS A 296 -11.35 -28.27 15.16
CA LYS A 296 -11.52 -28.24 16.62
C LYS A 296 -12.98 -28.00 17.02
N ILE A 297 -13.72 -27.21 16.23
CA ILE A 297 -15.15 -26.93 16.40
C ILE A 297 -15.88 -27.36 15.13
N LYS A 298 -17.04 -28.00 15.26
CA LYS A 298 -17.86 -28.38 14.09
C LYS A 298 -18.44 -27.13 13.42
N GLY A 299 -18.39 -27.08 12.10
CA GLY A 299 -18.89 -25.97 11.28
C GLY A 299 -18.09 -24.69 11.41
N GLN A 300 -16.93 -24.70 12.09
CA GLN A 300 -16.19 -23.48 12.38
C GLN A 300 -14.68 -23.70 12.44
N GLY A 301 -13.94 -22.75 11.88
CA GLY A 301 -12.51 -22.63 12.10
C GLY A 301 -11.78 -22.05 10.89
N THR A 302 -10.47 -21.90 11.05
CA THR A 302 -9.56 -21.44 10.00
C THR A 302 -8.51 -22.51 9.75
N VAL A 303 -8.23 -22.78 8.47
CA VAL A 303 -7.17 -23.69 8.04
C VAL A 303 -6.18 -22.89 7.20
N GLU A 304 -4.94 -22.82 7.66
CA GLU A 304 -3.84 -22.17 6.95
C GLU A 304 -2.95 -23.23 6.30
N ILE A 305 -2.52 -22.98 5.07
CA ILE A 305 -1.66 -23.83 4.27
C ILE A 305 -0.43 -23.00 3.92
N MET A 306 0.71 -23.40 4.44
CA MET A 306 2.00 -22.83 4.10
C MET A 306 2.71 -23.78 3.14
N GLN A 307 3.15 -23.28 1.99
CA GLN A 307 3.96 -24.04 1.05
C GLN A 307 5.20 -23.26 0.62
N ARG A 308 6.35 -23.93 0.58
CA ARG A 308 7.60 -23.40 0.05
C ARG A 308 7.76 -23.72 -1.44
N LYS A 309 7.47 -24.97 -1.82
CA LYS A 309 7.41 -25.39 -3.23
C LYS A 309 6.01 -25.15 -3.76
N SER A 310 5.90 -24.49 -4.90
CA SER A 310 4.62 -24.20 -5.57
C SER A 310 4.02 -25.48 -6.16
N VAL A 311 3.08 -26.11 -5.45
CA VAL A 311 2.40 -27.34 -5.90
C VAL A 311 0.89 -27.16 -5.85
N PRO A 312 0.15 -27.56 -6.90
CA PRO A 312 -1.30 -27.57 -6.85
C PRO A 312 -1.86 -28.38 -5.69
N PHE A 313 -2.89 -27.84 -5.06
CA PHE A 313 -3.54 -28.49 -3.93
C PHE A 313 -5.05 -28.37 -3.97
N GLU A 314 -5.70 -29.30 -3.27
CA GLU A 314 -7.11 -29.30 -2.97
C GLU A 314 -7.28 -29.49 -1.45
N LEU A 315 -8.10 -28.63 -0.86
CA LEU A 315 -8.52 -28.73 0.53
C LEU A 315 -10.04 -28.87 0.55
N GLN A 316 -10.53 -29.92 1.22
CA GLN A 316 -11.94 -30.26 1.35
C GLN A 316 -12.34 -30.28 2.83
N LEU A 317 -13.29 -29.43 3.20
CA LEU A 317 -13.98 -29.48 4.49
C LEU A 317 -15.26 -30.30 4.32
N SER A 318 -15.51 -31.30 5.18
CA SER A 318 -16.61 -32.25 5.02
C SER A 318 -17.28 -32.67 6.34
N ASN A 319 -18.55 -33.06 6.28
CA ASN A 319 -19.26 -33.70 7.39
C ASN A 319 -19.01 -35.22 7.49
N LYS A 320 -18.29 -35.83 6.54
CA LYS A 320 -17.95 -37.26 6.55
C LYS A 320 -16.45 -37.48 6.68
N LYS A 321 -16.07 -38.60 7.30
CA LYS A 321 -14.67 -39.01 7.49
C LYS A 321 -14.01 -39.53 6.20
N ASP A 322 -14.82 -40.11 5.32
CA ASP A 322 -14.36 -40.57 4.00
C ASP A 322 -14.46 -39.42 3.00
N ALA A 323 -13.32 -39.01 2.45
CA ALA A 323 -13.22 -37.92 1.48
C ALA A 323 -13.97 -38.21 0.17
N TYR A 324 -14.23 -39.48 -0.13
CA TYR A 324 -14.86 -39.94 -1.37
C TYR A 324 -16.33 -40.33 -1.21
N ASP A 325 -16.92 -40.16 -0.02
CA ASP A 325 -18.33 -40.43 0.21
C ASP A 325 -19.19 -39.48 -0.64
N ARG A 326 -19.94 -40.06 -1.59
CA ARG A 326 -20.79 -39.31 -2.53
C ARG A 326 -21.96 -38.60 -1.85
N ASN A 327 -22.32 -39.03 -0.63
CA ASN A 327 -23.38 -38.41 0.16
C ASN A 327 -22.85 -37.35 1.12
N ALA A 328 -21.53 -37.09 1.13
CA ALA A 328 -20.95 -36.08 1.99
C ALA A 328 -21.34 -34.67 1.53
N TYR A 329 -21.70 -33.83 2.50
CA TYR A 329 -21.64 -32.39 2.28
C TYR A 329 -20.17 -31.96 2.37
N SER A 330 -19.73 -31.17 1.40
CA SER A 330 -18.34 -30.69 1.38
C SER A 330 -18.18 -29.33 0.75
N ILE A 331 -17.26 -28.54 1.29
CA ILE A 331 -16.74 -27.30 0.71
C ILE A 331 -15.31 -27.57 0.28
N LYS A 332 -14.99 -27.32 -0.99
CA LYS A 332 -13.69 -27.60 -1.60
C LYS A 332 -13.07 -26.31 -2.11
N ILE A 333 -11.79 -26.10 -1.83
CA ILE A 333 -10.95 -25.10 -2.46
C ILE A 333 -9.82 -25.81 -3.21
N SER A 334 -9.71 -25.57 -4.50
CA SER A 334 -8.68 -26.11 -5.38
C SER A 334 -7.86 -24.94 -5.94
N VAL A 335 -6.54 -25.01 -5.84
CA VAL A 335 -5.63 -23.93 -6.27
C VAL A 335 -4.55 -24.54 -7.15
N ASN A 336 -4.42 -24.03 -8.37
CA ASN A 336 -3.37 -24.40 -9.33
C ASN A 336 -2.72 -23.12 -9.91
N GLN A 337 -1.90 -23.24 -10.97
CA GLN A 337 -1.21 -22.09 -11.59
C GLN A 337 -2.13 -21.15 -12.38
N ASN A 338 -3.33 -21.60 -12.73
CA ASN A 338 -4.25 -20.91 -13.63
C ASN A 338 -5.51 -20.40 -12.91
N GLU A 339 -5.96 -21.08 -11.86
CA GLU A 339 -7.16 -20.72 -11.13
C GLU A 339 -7.12 -21.09 -9.64
N ALA A 340 -7.87 -20.34 -8.86
CA ALA A 340 -8.40 -20.77 -7.56
C ALA A 340 -9.91 -20.98 -7.71
N LYS A 341 -10.41 -22.12 -7.21
CA LYS A 341 -11.81 -22.52 -7.34
C LYS A 341 -12.38 -23.02 -6.03
N LEU A 342 -13.41 -22.35 -5.52
CA LEU A 342 -14.20 -22.77 -4.37
C LEU A 342 -15.50 -23.41 -4.85
N SER A 343 -15.88 -24.57 -4.31
CA SER A 343 -17.15 -25.23 -4.67
C SER A 343 -17.78 -25.99 -3.51
N THR A 344 -19.09 -26.18 -3.55
CA THR A 344 -19.82 -27.04 -2.61
C THR A 344 -20.33 -28.31 -3.32
N SER A 345 -20.55 -29.39 -2.57
CA SER A 345 -21.14 -30.62 -3.13
C SER A 345 -22.60 -30.45 -3.59
N THR A 346 -23.26 -29.37 -3.16
CA THR A 346 -24.62 -28.97 -3.58
C THR A 346 -24.64 -28.18 -4.88
N GLY A 347 -23.48 -27.86 -5.46
CA GLY A 347 -23.36 -27.27 -6.80
C GLY A 347 -22.99 -25.79 -6.84
N GLN A 348 -22.75 -25.13 -5.70
CA GLN A 348 -22.18 -23.77 -5.70
C GLN A 348 -20.74 -23.84 -6.22
N SER A 349 -20.33 -22.89 -7.05
CA SER A 349 -18.97 -22.83 -7.60
C SER A 349 -18.58 -21.39 -7.88
N TYR A 350 -17.39 -21.02 -7.41
CA TYR A 350 -16.78 -19.71 -7.54
C TYR A 350 -15.34 -19.92 -7.99
N ASN A 351 -14.89 -19.19 -8.99
CA ASN A 351 -13.55 -19.32 -9.52
C ASN A 351 -12.94 -17.95 -9.80
N SER A 352 -11.63 -17.88 -9.68
CA SER A 352 -10.85 -16.73 -10.07
C SER A 352 -9.65 -17.19 -10.88
N THR A 353 -9.53 -16.68 -12.10
CA THR A 353 -8.41 -16.93 -13.02
C THR A 353 -7.35 -15.84 -12.95
N ASN A 354 -7.53 -14.87 -12.05
CA ASN A 354 -6.54 -13.83 -11.88
C ASN A 354 -5.32 -14.44 -11.20
N THR A 355 -4.22 -14.52 -11.96
CA THR A 355 -2.94 -15.14 -11.56
C THR A 355 -2.44 -14.71 -10.18
N ILE A 356 -2.81 -13.50 -9.72
CA ILE A 356 -2.48 -12.99 -8.39
C ILE A 356 -3.10 -13.81 -7.23
N TYR A 357 -4.17 -14.55 -7.50
CA TYR A 357 -4.91 -15.38 -6.55
C TYR A 357 -4.67 -16.89 -6.73
N THR A 358 -3.76 -17.24 -7.64
CA THR A 358 -3.40 -18.61 -7.96
C THR A 358 -2.13 -19.02 -7.21
N LEU A 359 -1.59 -20.19 -7.52
CA LEU A 359 -0.28 -20.60 -6.99
C LEU A 359 0.78 -19.55 -7.32
N GLN A 360 1.46 -19.09 -6.28
CA GLN A 360 2.60 -18.22 -6.44
C GLN A 360 3.77 -18.96 -7.10
N PRO A 361 4.56 -18.31 -7.97
CA PRO A 361 5.67 -18.95 -8.66
C PRO A 361 6.69 -19.55 -7.69
N GLU A 362 7.41 -20.59 -8.13
CA GLU A 362 8.44 -21.22 -7.31
C GLU A 362 9.53 -20.20 -6.93
N GLY A 363 9.85 -20.14 -5.64
CA GLY A 363 10.84 -19.22 -5.07
C GLY A 363 11.43 -19.78 -3.78
N GLU A 364 12.33 -19.04 -3.16
CA GLU A 364 12.98 -19.44 -1.89
C GLU A 364 12.10 -19.16 -0.64
N TYR A 365 10.87 -18.69 -0.85
CA TYR A 365 9.98 -18.17 0.21
C TYR A 365 8.80 -19.08 0.49
N TRP A 366 8.22 -18.93 1.69
CA TRP A 366 6.98 -19.58 2.06
C TRP A 366 5.78 -18.74 1.67
N TYR A 367 4.80 -19.37 1.02
CA TYR A 367 3.54 -18.78 0.64
C TYR A 367 2.41 -19.29 1.53
N ARG A 368 1.61 -18.36 2.05
CA ARG A 368 0.46 -18.65 2.90
C ARG A 368 -0.84 -18.60 2.09
N TYR A 369 -1.68 -19.60 2.28
CA TYR A 369 -3.06 -19.66 1.80
C TYR A 369 -3.93 -20.01 2.99
N TRP A 370 -5.19 -19.57 3.01
CA TRP A 370 -6.06 -19.87 4.13
C TRP A 370 -7.52 -19.98 3.71
N ILE A 371 -8.26 -20.83 4.40
CA ILE A 371 -9.72 -20.90 4.33
C ILE A 371 -10.30 -20.72 5.73
N SER A 372 -11.39 -19.99 5.85
CA SER A 372 -12.15 -19.80 7.08
C SER A 372 -13.59 -20.20 6.85
N LEU A 373 -14.18 -20.93 7.80
CA LEU A 373 -15.57 -21.36 7.80
C LEU A 373 -16.25 -20.88 9.08
N PHE A 374 -17.44 -20.29 8.95
CA PHE A 374 -18.31 -19.98 10.08
C PHE A 374 -19.76 -20.34 9.78
N SER A 375 -20.22 -21.46 10.34
CA SER A 375 -21.56 -21.99 10.08
C SER A 375 -22.68 -21.05 10.47
N THR A 376 -22.55 -20.29 11.56
CA THR A 376 -23.62 -19.43 12.08
C THR A 376 -23.97 -18.31 11.09
N ALA A 377 -22.97 -17.72 10.43
CA ALA A 377 -23.17 -16.73 9.37
C ALA A 377 -23.18 -17.36 7.96
N ARG A 378 -23.17 -18.70 7.87
CA ARG A 378 -23.00 -19.45 6.61
C ARG A 378 -21.82 -18.97 5.76
N ASN A 379 -20.78 -18.44 6.39
CA ASN A 379 -19.73 -17.72 5.68
C ASN A 379 -18.52 -18.61 5.43
N VAL A 380 -17.98 -18.53 4.21
CA VAL A 380 -16.70 -19.13 3.83
C VAL A 380 -15.82 -18.05 3.22
N LYS A 381 -14.61 -17.92 3.74
CA LYS A 381 -13.59 -17.04 3.18
C LYS A 381 -12.39 -17.86 2.73
N TYR A 382 -11.80 -17.47 1.61
CA TYR A 382 -10.49 -17.97 1.18
C TYR A 382 -9.60 -16.79 0.85
N GLY A 383 -8.34 -16.83 1.26
CA GLY A 383 -7.37 -15.75 1.02
C GLY A 383 -5.93 -16.23 0.89
N ILE A 384 -5.05 -15.27 0.58
CA ILE A 384 -3.61 -15.49 0.38
C ILE A 384 -2.83 -14.49 1.23
N GLY A 385 -1.71 -14.93 1.78
CA GLY A 385 -0.88 -14.15 2.68
C GLY A 385 -1.51 -14.02 4.06
N GLU A 386 -1.32 -12.87 4.69
CA GLU A 386 -1.84 -12.55 6.01
C GLU A 386 -3.34 -12.89 6.16
N VAL A 387 -3.69 -13.48 7.30
CA VAL A 387 -5.02 -14.06 7.56
C VAL A 387 -5.96 -12.98 8.09
N ARG A 388 -6.69 -12.32 7.18
CA ARG A 388 -7.69 -11.29 7.52
C ARG A 388 -8.69 -11.05 6.38
N PRO A 389 -9.89 -10.49 6.63
CA PRO A 389 -10.91 -10.33 5.60
C PRO A 389 -10.46 -9.50 4.39
N PHE A 390 -9.67 -8.43 4.57
CA PHE A 390 -9.22 -7.53 3.50
C PHE A 390 -8.39 -8.24 2.43
N PHE A 391 -7.68 -9.31 2.81
CA PHE A 391 -6.87 -10.12 1.89
C PHE A 391 -7.60 -11.40 1.44
N SER A 392 -8.93 -11.46 1.63
CA SER A 392 -9.75 -12.52 1.06
C SER A 392 -9.87 -12.37 -0.46
N VAL A 393 -9.77 -13.50 -1.14
CA VAL A 393 -10.06 -13.67 -2.56
C VAL A 393 -11.53 -14.03 -2.75
N PHE A 394 -12.04 -14.92 -1.90
CA PHE A 394 -13.45 -15.27 -1.83
C PHE A 394 -13.99 -14.92 -0.45
N ASP A 395 -15.15 -14.29 -0.42
CA ASP A 395 -15.94 -14.04 0.78
C ASP A 395 -17.40 -14.32 0.42
N ILE A 396 -17.87 -15.51 0.81
CA ILE A 396 -19.11 -16.07 0.27
C ILE A 396 -20.04 -16.42 1.43
N GLU A 397 -21.28 -15.96 1.34
CA GLU A 397 -22.37 -16.47 2.13
C GLU A 397 -23.02 -17.67 1.40
N LEU A 398 -22.92 -18.86 2.00
CA LEU A 398 -23.52 -20.08 1.47
C LEU A 398 -25.02 -20.11 1.70
N PRO A 399 -25.83 -20.78 0.86
CA PRO A 399 -27.30 -20.77 0.97
C PRO A 399 -27.89 -21.21 2.33
N GLU A 400 -29.02 -20.63 2.74
CA GLU A 400 -29.72 -20.94 4.00
C GLU A 400 -30.09 -22.42 4.15
N ASN A 401 -30.48 -23.08 3.05
CA ASN A 401 -30.80 -24.51 3.05
C ASN A 401 -29.59 -25.41 3.33
N GLU A 402 -28.36 -24.88 3.29
CA GLU A 402 -27.14 -25.62 3.62
C GLU A 402 -26.73 -25.48 5.10
N LEU A 403 -27.37 -24.61 5.89
CA LEU A 403 -26.98 -24.27 7.26
C LEU A 403 -26.73 -25.51 8.16
N GLN A 404 -27.67 -26.46 8.14
CA GLN A 404 -27.56 -27.67 8.98
C GLN A 404 -26.39 -28.56 8.53
N LEU A 405 -26.16 -28.66 7.21
CA LEU A 405 -25.05 -29.43 6.66
C LEU A 405 -23.70 -28.78 6.99
N ILE A 406 -23.63 -27.44 6.94
CA ILE A 406 -22.42 -26.68 7.29
C ILE A 406 -22.07 -26.89 8.77
N LYS A 407 -23.07 -26.87 9.68
CA LYS A 407 -22.87 -27.13 11.12
C LYS A 407 -22.30 -28.53 11.41
N GLU A 408 -22.50 -29.49 10.51
CA GLU A 408 -21.96 -30.85 10.66
C GLU A 408 -20.53 -31.00 10.13
N ILE A 409 -19.99 -30.02 9.40
CA ILE A 409 -18.62 -30.08 8.89
C ILE A 409 -17.65 -30.25 10.05
N HIS A 410 -16.80 -31.27 9.97
CA HIS A 410 -15.84 -31.58 11.03
C HIS A 410 -14.53 -32.10 10.48
N TYR A 411 -14.57 -32.79 9.34
CA TYR A 411 -13.42 -33.42 8.74
C TYR A 411 -12.76 -32.48 7.75
N LEU A 412 -11.44 -32.53 7.73
CA LEU A 412 -10.58 -31.83 6.80
C LEU A 412 -9.83 -32.87 5.98
N HIS A 413 -9.89 -32.76 4.67
CA HIS A 413 -9.13 -33.58 3.73
C HIS A 413 -8.24 -32.66 2.91
N PHE A 414 -6.97 -33.02 2.79
CA PHE A 414 -6.01 -32.28 1.99
C PHE A 414 -5.34 -33.22 1.02
N LYS A 415 -5.20 -32.75 -0.22
CA LYS A 415 -4.58 -33.47 -1.32
C LYS A 415 -3.68 -32.51 -2.08
N VAL A 416 -2.48 -32.96 -2.42
CA VAL A 416 -1.64 -32.27 -3.41
C VAL A 416 -1.83 -32.96 -4.75
N ASP A 417 -2.10 -32.18 -5.79
CA ASP A 417 -2.14 -32.71 -7.15
C ASP A 417 -0.75 -32.62 -7.75
N ASN A 418 -0.22 -33.79 -8.05
CA ASN A 418 1.12 -33.97 -8.54
C ASN A 418 1.04 -35.01 -9.64
N ASN A 419 0.99 -34.54 -10.89
CA ASN A 419 1.18 -35.38 -12.07
C ASN A 419 2.36 -36.32 -11.74
N ASN A 420 2.11 -37.64 -11.64
CA ASN A 420 2.92 -38.68 -10.97
C ASN A 420 4.48 -38.60 -11.06
N GLN A 421 5.05 -37.76 -11.91
CA GLN A 421 6.47 -37.41 -12.00
C GLN A 421 7.03 -36.60 -10.81
N MET A 422 6.33 -35.62 -10.19
CA MET A 422 6.96 -34.83 -9.10
C MET A 422 6.85 -35.47 -7.71
N LEU A 423 6.14 -36.60 -7.53
CA LEU A 423 6.06 -37.25 -6.20
C LEU A 423 7.43 -37.75 -5.74
N LYS A 424 8.31 -38.09 -6.69
CA LYS A 424 9.73 -38.41 -6.43
C LYS A 424 10.58 -37.19 -6.08
N GLU A 425 10.16 -35.98 -6.45
CA GLU A 425 10.86 -34.73 -6.12
C GLU A 425 10.42 -34.16 -4.77
N LEU A 426 9.18 -34.45 -4.34
CA LEU A 426 8.62 -34.03 -3.06
C LEU A 426 8.92 -35.01 -1.92
N ASN A 427 10.00 -35.80 -1.99
CA ASN A 427 10.35 -36.78 -0.95
C ASN A 427 10.42 -36.16 0.47
N ASN A 428 10.57 -34.83 0.55
CA ASN A 428 10.51 -34.04 1.77
C ASN A 428 9.26 -33.14 1.85
N LEU A 429 8.05 -33.63 1.54
CA LEU A 429 6.80 -32.86 1.74
C LEU A 429 6.71 -32.24 3.16
N LYS A 430 7.24 -32.96 4.16
CA LYS A 430 7.37 -32.48 5.54
C LYS A 430 8.33 -31.30 5.72
N GLU A 431 9.04 -30.86 4.72
CA GLU A 431 9.94 -29.71 4.79
C GLU A 431 9.39 -28.54 3.97
N ASP A 432 8.54 -28.83 2.98
CA ASP A 432 8.00 -27.85 2.04
C ASP A 432 6.54 -27.45 2.32
N PHE A 433 5.82 -28.16 3.19
CA PHE A 433 4.41 -27.88 3.50
C PHE A 433 4.14 -27.88 5.00
N ARG A 434 3.29 -26.95 5.47
CA ARG A 434 2.73 -26.96 6.83
C ARG A 434 1.25 -26.64 6.75
N ILE A 435 0.43 -27.29 7.56
CA ILE A 435 -0.97 -26.94 7.72
C ILE A 435 -1.23 -26.57 9.17
N PHE A 436 -1.94 -25.48 9.38
CA PHE A 436 -2.33 -25.06 10.71
C PHE A 436 -3.85 -24.96 10.81
N ILE A 437 -4.40 -25.34 11.97
CA ILE A 437 -5.84 -25.42 12.20
C ILE A 437 -6.15 -24.58 13.45
N GLY A 438 -6.99 -23.56 13.29
CA GLY A 438 -7.53 -22.72 14.35
C GLY A 438 -9.04 -22.91 14.52
N ALA A 439 -9.53 -22.76 15.74
CA ALA A 439 -10.94 -22.84 16.11
C ALA A 439 -11.74 -21.58 15.73
N CYS A 440 -11.06 -20.44 15.63
CA CYS A 440 -11.70 -19.16 15.36
C CYS A 440 -11.81 -18.91 13.85
N PRO A 441 -12.98 -18.48 13.36
CA PRO A 441 -13.15 -18.03 11.99
C PRO A 441 -12.62 -16.59 11.82
N VAL A 442 -12.25 -16.25 10.60
CA VAL A 442 -11.91 -14.90 10.16
C VAL A 442 -13.19 -14.14 9.84
N LEU A 443 -13.62 -13.24 10.72
CA LEU A 443 -14.90 -12.51 10.58
C LEU A 443 -14.72 -11.00 10.38
N HIS A 444 -13.86 -10.39 11.18
CA HIS A 444 -13.72 -8.94 11.26
C HIS A 444 -12.28 -8.52 10.96
N GLU A 445 -12.11 -7.27 10.54
CA GLU A 445 -10.77 -6.70 10.41
C GLU A 445 -10.08 -6.64 11.77
N LEU A 446 -8.77 -6.89 11.74
CA LEU A 446 -7.94 -6.76 12.93
C LEU A 446 -7.51 -5.30 13.10
N PRO A 447 -7.77 -4.68 14.26
CA PRO A 447 -7.40 -3.30 14.50
C PRO A 447 -5.88 -3.13 14.45
N LEU A 448 -5.42 -2.10 13.74
CA LEU A 448 -4.00 -1.75 13.69
C LEU A 448 -3.56 -0.95 14.92
N PHE A 449 -4.48 -0.23 15.55
CA PHE A 449 -4.17 0.71 16.63
C PHE A 449 -4.31 0.08 18.01
N ILE A 450 -3.35 0.37 18.90
CA ILE A 450 -3.46 0.12 20.33
C ILE A 450 -4.00 1.38 21.00
N ILE A 451 -4.97 1.19 21.90
CA ILE A 451 -5.39 2.23 22.85
C ILE A 451 -5.31 1.69 24.28
N PRO A 452 -5.01 2.53 25.28
CA PRO A 452 -5.04 2.12 26.68
C PRO A 452 -6.43 1.61 27.09
N GLN A 453 -6.48 0.63 27.99
CA GLN A 453 -7.74 0.03 28.47
C GLN A 453 -8.71 1.07 29.05
N GLU A 454 -8.20 2.12 29.69
CA GLU A 454 -8.98 3.24 30.23
C GLU A 454 -9.68 4.08 29.16
N GLU A 455 -9.17 4.10 27.93
CA GLU A 455 -9.76 4.79 26.77
C GLU A 455 -10.55 3.84 25.86
N TYR A 456 -10.45 2.52 26.09
CA TYR A 456 -11.06 1.51 25.24
C TYR A 456 -12.58 1.45 25.41
N THR A 457 -13.30 1.73 24.32
CA THR A 457 -14.76 1.83 24.35
C THR A 457 -15.46 0.58 23.81
N LEU A 458 -16.76 0.45 24.08
CA LEU A 458 -17.60 -0.57 23.42
C LEU A 458 -17.61 -0.41 21.90
N LYS A 459 -17.53 0.83 21.39
CA LYS A 459 -17.44 1.10 19.96
C LYS A 459 -16.16 0.52 19.38
N ASP A 460 -15.03 0.64 20.08
CA ASP A 460 -13.78 0.03 19.63
C ASP A 460 -13.87 -1.49 19.57
N ALA A 461 -14.54 -2.09 20.55
CA ALA A 461 -14.76 -3.52 20.60
C ALA A 461 -15.69 -4.04 19.49
N THR A 462 -16.76 -3.33 19.16
CA THR A 462 -17.77 -3.77 18.19
C THR A 462 -17.45 -3.37 16.75
N CYS A 463 -16.77 -2.24 16.55
CA CYS A 463 -16.34 -1.76 15.24
C CYS A 463 -14.91 -2.20 14.87
N HIS A 464 -14.18 -2.83 15.79
CA HIS A 464 -12.81 -3.30 15.59
C HIS A 464 -11.83 -2.20 15.14
N THR A 465 -12.00 -0.99 15.68
CA THR A 465 -11.19 0.18 15.33
C THR A 465 -9.86 0.24 16.10
N ALA A 466 -9.80 -0.36 17.28
CA ALA A 466 -8.61 -0.44 18.10
C ALA A 466 -8.59 -1.72 18.95
N ILE A 467 -7.41 -2.07 19.49
CA ILE A 467 -7.22 -3.11 20.49
C ILE A 467 -6.75 -2.48 21.81
N SER A 468 -7.27 -2.99 22.94
CA SER A 468 -6.73 -2.61 24.25
C SER A 468 -5.34 -3.21 24.47
N ASP A 469 -4.45 -2.44 25.09
CA ASP A 469 -3.17 -2.89 25.61
C ASP A 469 -3.24 -4.17 26.48
N LEU A 470 -4.31 -4.38 27.26
CA LEU A 470 -4.49 -5.59 28.06
C LEU A 470 -4.77 -6.85 27.23
N LYS A 471 -5.32 -6.68 26.02
CA LYS A 471 -5.59 -7.78 25.08
C LYS A 471 -4.36 -8.22 24.30
N LEU A 472 -3.25 -7.48 24.37
CA LEU A 472 -2.01 -7.80 23.68
C LEU A 472 -1.34 -9.07 24.24
N GLU A 473 -0.75 -9.85 23.35
CA GLU A 473 0.19 -10.91 23.73
C GLU A 473 1.32 -10.34 24.58
N ARG A 474 1.79 -11.12 25.56
CA ARG A 474 2.80 -10.65 26.53
C ARG A 474 4.04 -10.01 25.89
N PRO A 475 4.65 -10.56 24.82
CA PRO A 475 5.74 -9.88 24.12
C PRO A 475 5.40 -8.46 23.65
N LEU A 476 4.21 -8.25 23.11
CA LEU A 476 3.75 -6.93 22.64
C LEU A 476 3.47 -5.99 23.80
N ARG A 477 2.88 -6.53 24.88
CA ARG A 477 2.55 -5.76 26.08
C ARG A 477 3.81 -5.26 26.79
N ASP A 478 4.82 -6.11 26.92
CA ASP A 478 6.12 -5.76 27.49
C ASP A 478 6.80 -4.65 26.66
N LEU A 479 6.77 -4.79 25.33
CA LEU A 479 7.27 -3.78 24.40
C LEU A 479 6.48 -2.46 24.51
N TYR A 480 5.15 -2.52 24.57
CA TYR A 480 4.26 -1.35 24.64
C TYR A 480 4.57 -0.49 25.86
N TYR A 481 4.58 -1.08 27.05
CA TYR A 481 4.85 -0.34 28.28
C TYR A 481 6.28 0.19 28.38
N SER A 482 7.22 -0.42 27.64
CA SER A 482 8.61 0.05 27.62
C SER A 482 8.82 1.37 26.86
N ILE A 483 7.90 1.75 25.95
CA ILE A 483 8.05 2.96 25.12
C ILE A 483 6.91 3.98 25.25
N ILE A 484 5.80 3.64 25.90
CA ILE A 484 4.61 4.52 25.96
C ILE A 484 4.88 5.85 26.69
N ASN A 485 5.81 5.85 27.65
CA ASN A 485 6.21 7.05 28.40
C ASN A 485 7.43 7.77 27.80
N PHE A 486 7.96 7.28 26.67
CA PHE A 486 9.09 7.93 26.01
C PHE A 486 8.70 9.34 25.53
N LYS A 487 9.58 10.31 25.77
CA LYS A 487 9.45 11.69 25.31
C LYS A 487 10.63 12.05 24.42
N LEU A 488 10.34 12.57 23.23
CA LEU A 488 11.35 12.97 22.26
C LEU A 488 12.04 14.29 22.69
N ASN A 489 11.24 15.32 22.92
CA ASN A 489 11.69 16.59 23.47
C ASN A 489 11.68 16.48 25.00
N THR A 490 12.84 16.69 25.60
CA THR A 490 13.05 16.66 27.05
C THR A 490 13.47 18.04 27.53
N ASP A 491 13.39 18.30 28.84
CA ASP A 491 13.69 19.64 29.39
C ASP A 491 15.11 20.13 29.07
N ASP A 492 16.07 19.21 28.93
CA ASP A 492 17.46 19.47 28.51
C ASP A 492 17.61 19.76 27.00
N PHE A 493 16.61 19.42 26.19
CA PHE A 493 16.63 19.67 24.75
C PHE A 493 15.21 19.77 24.17
N SER A 494 14.52 20.86 24.50
CA SER A 494 13.10 21.05 24.24
C SER A 494 12.73 21.25 22.76
N ASP A 495 13.69 21.67 21.92
CA ASP A 495 13.51 21.95 20.50
C ASP A 495 14.26 20.96 19.58
N LEU A 496 14.52 19.74 20.07
CA LEU A 496 15.25 18.71 19.31
C LEU A 496 14.62 18.48 17.93
N THR A 497 13.30 18.37 17.83
CA THR A 497 12.60 18.17 16.53
C THR A 497 12.93 19.28 15.52
N ASP A 498 12.96 20.55 15.95
CA ASP A 498 13.24 21.70 15.08
C ASP A 498 14.72 21.70 14.64
N VAL A 499 15.62 21.26 15.51
CA VAL A 499 17.04 21.13 15.18
C VAL A 499 17.28 20.00 14.19
N ILE A 500 16.56 18.88 14.32
CA ILE A 500 16.58 17.77 13.35
C ILE A 500 16.14 18.27 11.97
N GLU A 501 15.02 19.00 11.90
CA GLU A 501 14.52 19.62 10.67
C GLU A 501 15.59 20.51 10.02
N ARG A 502 16.23 21.40 10.80
CA ARG A 502 17.31 22.26 10.31
C ARG A 502 18.52 21.47 9.81
N SER A 503 18.89 20.38 10.50
CA SER A 503 19.99 19.50 10.09
C SER A 503 19.69 18.75 8.80
N ILE A 504 18.43 18.35 8.58
CA ILE A 504 17.97 17.74 7.32
C ILE A 504 18.02 18.76 6.18
N ASN A 505 17.62 20.00 6.43
CA ASN A 505 17.52 21.03 5.40
C ASN A 505 18.85 21.74 5.09
N ASN A 506 19.89 21.54 5.92
CA ASN A 506 21.19 22.18 5.74
C ASN A 506 22.22 21.20 5.13
N PRO A 507 22.82 21.50 3.95
CA PRO A 507 23.86 20.66 3.33
C PRO A 507 25.09 20.38 4.20
N LYS A 508 25.36 21.21 5.21
CA LYS A 508 26.43 21.00 6.19
C LYS A 508 26.01 20.11 7.37
N GLY A 509 24.71 19.97 7.62
CA GLY A 509 24.13 19.16 8.69
C GLY A 509 24.43 17.68 8.51
N TRP A 510 24.56 16.98 9.63
CA TRP A 510 24.83 15.55 9.66
C TRP A 510 23.65 14.76 9.09
N CYS A 511 22.41 15.13 9.43
CA CYS A 511 21.23 14.44 8.91
C CYS A 511 21.18 14.48 7.38
N TYR A 512 21.39 15.65 6.76
CA TYR A 512 21.45 15.78 5.30
C TYR A 512 22.50 14.86 4.67
N LYS A 513 23.73 14.87 5.19
CA LYS A 513 24.84 14.07 4.68
C LYS A 513 24.54 12.58 4.81
N LYS A 514 24.05 12.15 5.98
CA LYS A 514 23.76 10.75 6.24
C LYS A 514 22.63 10.22 5.37
N LEU A 515 21.56 11.00 5.17
CA LEU A 515 20.48 10.64 4.25
C LEU A 515 20.97 10.52 2.80
N LYS A 516 21.85 11.42 2.37
CA LYS A 516 22.45 11.38 1.03
C LYS A 516 23.31 10.12 0.82
N GLU A 517 24.11 9.73 1.81
CA GLU A 517 24.88 8.47 1.78
C GLU A 517 23.97 7.24 1.66
N LYS A 518 22.79 7.27 2.29
CA LYS A 518 21.86 6.13 2.33
C LYS A 518 21.05 5.93 1.06
N ALA A 519 21.09 6.85 0.09
CA ALA A 519 20.26 6.79 -1.12
C ALA A 519 20.46 5.49 -1.93
N GLU A 520 21.57 4.79 -1.75
CA GLU A 520 21.92 3.57 -2.49
C GLU A 520 21.62 2.26 -1.70
N ARG A 521 21.02 2.36 -0.50
CA ARG A 521 20.92 1.24 0.45
C ARG A 521 19.96 0.11 0.01
N PHE A 522 18.97 0.40 -0.83
CA PHE A 522 17.91 -0.55 -1.18
C PHE A 522 17.92 -0.94 -2.67
N GLY A 523 19.10 -1.21 -3.22
CA GLY A 523 19.28 -1.55 -4.63
C GLY A 523 19.48 -0.29 -5.48
N LYS A 524 18.62 -0.06 -6.49
CA LYS A 524 18.74 1.13 -7.34
C LYS A 524 18.71 2.42 -6.49
N PRO A 525 19.66 3.35 -6.70
CA PRO A 525 19.70 4.60 -5.94
C PRO A 525 18.38 5.38 -5.99
N ASN A 526 17.85 5.69 -4.82
CA ASN A 526 16.66 6.51 -4.64
C ASN A 526 16.82 7.39 -3.38
N PRO A 527 16.95 8.71 -3.52
CA PRO A 527 17.15 9.62 -2.39
C PRO A 527 15.97 9.66 -1.41
N LYS A 528 14.76 9.30 -1.87
CA LYS A 528 13.55 9.25 -1.03
C LYS A 528 13.31 7.90 -0.37
N ALA A 529 13.96 6.83 -0.83
CA ALA A 529 13.93 5.53 -0.15
C ALA A 529 14.95 5.49 0.99
N THR A 530 14.89 6.45 1.93
CA THR A 530 15.85 6.58 3.02
C THR A 530 15.20 7.14 4.28
N TYR A 531 15.72 6.82 5.44
CA TYR A 531 15.34 7.37 6.74
C TYR A 531 16.55 7.27 7.67
N LEU A 532 16.59 8.00 8.78
CA LEU A 532 17.64 7.79 9.80
C LEU A 532 17.17 6.75 10.80
N ARG A 533 18.08 5.89 11.26
CA ARG A 533 17.84 4.82 12.21
C ARG A 533 18.77 4.99 13.41
N LEU A 534 18.25 5.50 14.52
CA LEU A 534 18.99 5.82 15.73
C LEU A 534 18.69 4.78 16.80
N THR A 535 19.70 4.06 17.27
CA THR A 535 19.49 2.97 18.25
C THR A 535 19.55 3.49 19.68
N VAL A 536 18.81 2.85 20.58
CA VAL A 536 18.82 3.18 22.01
C VAL A 536 19.20 1.94 22.81
N GLY A 537 20.23 2.06 23.64
CA GLY A 537 20.70 0.98 24.50
C GLY A 537 21.52 -0.08 23.76
N GLU A 538 21.80 -1.19 24.45
CA GLU A 538 22.68 -2.24 23.95
C GLU A 538 21.93 -3.31 23.12
N ARG A 539 22.64 -3.88 22.14
CA ARG A 539 22.15 -5.05 21.38
C ARG A 539 22.24 -6.31 22.23
N LYS A 540 21.10 -6.89 22.58
CA LYS A 540 20.99 -8.10 23.42
C LYS A 540 20.81 -9.41 22.65
N GLY A 541 20.55 -9.35 21.35
CA GLY A 541 20.30 -10.53 20.52
C GLY A 541 18.90 -11.16 20.71
N ASP A 542 18.01 -10.46 21.41
CA ASP A 542 16.60 -10.80 21.63
C ASP A 542 15.66 -10.16 20.59
N SER A 543 16.22 -9.47 19.60
CA SER A 543 15.52 -8.74 18.55
C SER A 543 16.36 -8.67 17.28
N PRO A 544 15.73 -8.43 16.11
CA PRO A 544 16.47 -8.10 14.90
C PRO A 544 17.23 -6.77 15.03
N GLY A 545 18.52 -6.87 15.34
CA GLY A 545 19.35 -5.71 15.65
C GLY A 545 19.17 -5.22 17.10
N HIS A 546 18.84 -3.94 17.28
CA HIS A 546 18.61 -3.34 18.59
C HIS A 546 17.12 -3.38 18.94
N THR A 547 16.81 -3.62 20.21
CA THR A 547 15.45 -3.67 20.74
C THR A 547 14.72 -2.35 20.52
N TYR A 548 15.40 -1.21 20.65
CA TYR A 548 14.81 0.13 20.57
C TYR A 548 15.45 0.98 19.49
N VAL A 549 14.61 1.61 18.67
CA VAL A 549 15.04 2.36 17.49
C VAL A 549 14.16 3.60 17.33
N ILE A 550 14.78 4.76 17.16
CA ILE A 550 14.09 5.97 16.73
C ILE A 550 14.38 6.14 15.24
N GLU A 551 13.32 6.27 14.45
CA GLU A 551 13.41 6.51 13.02
C GLU A 551 12.95 7.92 12.68
N VAL A 552 13.78 8.63 11.91
CA VAL A 552 13.49 9.99 11.43
C VAL A 552 13.21 9.93 9.94
N TRP A 553 12.04 10.41 9.56
CA TRP A 553 11.46 10.35 8.22
C TRP A 553 11.37 11.77 7.63
N PRO A 554 12.32 12.17 6.78
CA PRO A 554 12.26 13.47 6.13
C PRO A 554 11.09 13.59 5.13
N PRO A 555 10.70 14.81 4.72
CA PRO A 555 9.58 15.03 3.79
C PRO A 555 9.64 14.21 2.51
N GLY A 556 8.60 13.39 2.27
CA GLY A 556 8.47 12.50 1.12
C GLY A 556 9.31 11.22 1.18
N HIS A 557 10.00 10.95 2.30
CA HIS A 557 10.81 9.77 2.45
C HIS A 557 10.00 8.53 2.83
N HIS A 558 10.51 7.35 2.49
CA HIS A 558 9.87 6.07 2.77
C HIS A 558 10.86 4.94 2.96
N SER A 559 10.40 3.86 3.58
CA SER A 559 11.08 2.56 3.60
C SER A 559 10.77 1.77 2.31
N PRO A 560 11.57 0.76 1.95
CA PRO A 560 11.11 -0.27 1.02
C PRO A 560 9.91 -1.03 1.63
N ILE A 561 9.20 -1.81 0.81
CA ILE A 561 8.31 -2.83 1.37
C ILE A 561 9.20 -3.91 1.98
N HIS A 562 8.99 -4.22 3.25
CA HIS A 562 9.85 -5.14 3.98
C HIS A 562 9.08 -5.98 4.99
N SER A 563 9.70 -7.06 5.44
CA SER A 563 9.15 -8.01 6.40
C SER A 563 10.13 -8.29 7.55
N HIS A 564 9.60 -8.34 8.77
CA HIS A 564 10.37 -8.55 10.00
C HIS A 564 10.42 -10.01 10.48
N SER A 565 10.02 -10.95 9.63
CA SER A 565 10.52 -12.33 9.71
C SER A 565 10.24 -13.03 11.04
N ASN A 566 9.02 -12.85 11.57
CA ASN A 566 8.49 -13.37 12.84
C ASN A 566 8.78 -12.56 14.11
N ALA A 567 9.32 -11.35 14.02
CA ALA A 567 9.48 -10.49 15.18
C ALA A 567 8.14 -9.89 15.65
N TYR A 568 8.01 -9.71 16.96
CA TYR A 568 7.02 -8.80 17.54
C TYR A 568 7.53 -7.36 17.45
N ALA A 569 6.65 -6.40 17.22
CA ALA A 569 7.00 -4.98 17.33
C ALA A 569 5.86 -4.08 17.80
N ILE A 570 6.25 -2.96 18.40
CA ILE A 570 5.39 -1.81 18.65
C ILE A 570 6.01 -0.60 17.96
N ILE A 571 5.20 0.19 17.27
CA ILE A 571 5.61 1.42 16.59
C ILE A 571 4.73 2.55 17.09
N ARG A 572 5.34 3.60 17.65
CA ARG A 572 4.67 4.81 18.13
C ARG A 572 5.15 6.03 17.37
N VAL A 573 4.22 6.85 16.91
CA VAL A 573 4.54 8.14 16.28
C VAL A 573 4.81 9.17 17.37
N LEU A 574 6.04 9.69 17.41
CA LEU A 574 6.47 10.69 18.40
C LEU A 574 6.28 12.12 17.91
N SER A 575 6.33 12.35 16.61
CA SER A 575 6.09 13.66 16.01
C SER A 575 5.66 13.53 14.55
N GLY A 576 4.70 14.36 14.13
CA GLY A 576 4.20 14.39 12.76
C GLY A 576 3.28 13.20 12.43
N GLU A 577 3.25 12.79 11.17
CA GLU A 577 2.43 11.67 10.70
C GLU A 577 3.15 10.80 9.66
N ILE A 578 2.79 9.52 9.65
CA ILE A 578 3.36 8.51 8.76
C ILE A 578 2.24 7.66 8.15
N LEU A 579 2.30 7.44 6.83
CA LEU A 579 1.46 6.46 6.15
C LEU A 579 2.06 5.07 6.37
N VAL A 580 1.25 4.17 6.92
CA VAL A 580 1.52 2.73 7.01
C VAL A 580 0.78 2.04 5.88
N ARG A 581 1.49 1.22 5.11
CA ARG A 581 0.92 0.32 4.10
C ARG A 581 1.16 -1.11 4.52
N LEU A 582 0.11 -1.91 4.68
CA LEU A 582 0.22 -3.33 5.00
C LEU A 582 -0.03 -4.18 3.75
N TYR A 583 0.78 -5.21 3.56
CA TYR A 583 0.72 -6.12 2.43
C TYR A 583 0.50 -7.55 2.93
N PRO A 584 -0.19 -8.40 2.15
CA PRO A 584 -0.45 -9.79 2.56
C PRO A 584 0.82 -10.63 2.65
N ALA A 585 1.84 -10.32 1.85
CA ALA A 585 3.14 -10.98 1.86
C ALA A 585 4.19 -10.11 1.16
N LEU A 586 5.46 -10.36 1.43
CA LEU A 586 6.57 -9.79 0.66
C LEU A 586 6.70 -10.56 -0.66
N THR A 587 6.51 -9.87 -1.79
CA THR A 587 6.51 -10.46 -3.13
C THR A 587 7.20 -9.55 -4.13
N LEU A 588 7.79 -10.14 -5.18
CA LEU A 588 8.34 -9.41 -6.32
C LEU A 588 7.25 -8.76 -7.19
N ASN A 589 6.00 -9.23 -7.08
CA ASN A 589 4.88 -8.65 -7.79
C ASN A 589 4.22 -7.56 -6.94
N VAL A 590 4.83 -6.38 -6.86
CA VAL A 590 4.43 -5.30 -5.93
C VAL A 590 2.98 -4.84 -6.11
N ASN A 591 2.51 -4.85 -7.35
CA ASN A 591 1.16 -4.42 -7.72
C ASN A 591 0.13 -5.57 -7.65
N GLN A 592 0.53 -6.72 -7.11
CA GLN A 592 -0.32 -7.90 -6.99
C GLN A 592 -1.50 -7.67 -6.04
N TYR A 593 -1.28 -6.89 -4.98
CA TYR A 593 -2.29 -6.67 -3.94
C TYR A 593 -2.44 -5.18 -3.66
N LYS A 594 -3.69 -4.73 -3.50
CA LYS A 594 -3.96 -3.41 -2.94
C LYS A 594 -3.56 -3.46 -1.46
N PRO A 595 -2.67 -2.57 -0.97
CA PRO A 595 -2.33 -2.53 0.44
C PRO A 595 -3.48 -1.97 1.28
N ILE A 596 -3.50 -2.31 2.56
CA ILE A 596 -4.24 -1.53 3.56
C ILE A 596 -3.43 -0.27 3.81
N GLU A 597 -4.05 0.90 3.68
CA GLU A 597 -3.40 2.19 3.92
C GLU A 597 -3.98 2.84 5.17
N GLN A 598 -3.12 3.22 6.10
CA GLN A 598 -3.51 3.89 7.33
C GLN A 598 -2.54 5.02 7.67
N ILE A 599 -3.06 6.24 7.84
CA ILE A 599 -2.27 7.36 8.36
C ILE A 599 -2.23 7.25 9.88
N CYS A 600 -1.02 7.31 10.44
CA CYS A 600 -0.75 7.29 11.86
C CYS A 600 -0.23 8.68 12.27
N HIS A 601 -1.03 9.40 13.06
CA HIS A 601 -0.68 10.71 13.61
C HIS A 601 0.10 10.57 14.92
N GLU A 602 0.69 11.68 15.37
CA GLU A 602 1.37 11.79 16.65
C GLU A 602 0.58 11.17 17.81
N GLY A 603 1.27 10.41 18.66
CA GLY A 603 0.68 9.68 19.78
C GLY A 603 0.10 8.32 19.42
N ARG A 604 -0.25 8.06 18.15
CA ARG A 604 -0.78 6.75 17.74
C ARG A 604 0.26 5.64 17.89
N VAL A 605 -0.22 4.48 18.33
CA VAL A 605 0.59 3.27 18.54
C VAL A 605 0.03 2.14 17.68
N THR A 606 0.90 1.48 16.95
CA THR A 606 0.59 0.31 16.12
C THR A 606 1.42 -0.89 16.55
N TRP A 607 1.01 -2.08 16.13
CA TRP A 607 1.62 -3.33 16.56
C TRP A 607 1.81 -4.30 15.41
N MET A 608 2.73 -5.23 15.61
CA MET A 608 3.05 -6.28 14.66
C MET A 608 3.37 -7.56 15.41
N SER A 609 2.77 -8.68 15.02
CA SER A 609 3.05 -10.00 15.59
C SER A 609 3.58 -10.93 14.49
N PRO A 610 4.14 -12.11 14.81
CA PRO A 610 4.74 -12.99 13.81
C PRO A 610 3.83 -13.33 12.59
N ASN A 611 2.51 -13.27 12.77
CA ASN A 611 1.54 -13.60 11.72
C ASN A 611 0.79 -12.40 11.15
N LEU A 612 0.96 -11.20 11.72
CA LEU A 612 0.14 -10.01 11.43
C LEU A 612 0.97 -8.73 11.34
N ASN A 613 0.64 -7.90 10.35
CA ASN A 613 1.26 -6.61 10.05
C ASN A 613 2.77 -6.71 9.74
N GLN A 614 3.27 -7.92 9.43
CA GLN A 614 4.71 -8.18 9.21
C GLN A 614 5.25 -7.48 7.98
N THR A 615 4.51 -7.53 6.87
CA THR A 615 4.95 -6.96 5.60
C THR A 615 4.35 -5.58 5.43
N HIS A 616 5.19 -4.55 5.51
CA HIS A 616 4.71 -3.18 5.45
C HIS A 616 5.67 -2.21 4.78
N GLN A 617 5.17 -1.01 4.51
CA GLN A 617 5.94 0.17 4.12
C GLN A 617 5.48 1.36 4.96
N LEU A 618 6.45 2.12 5.44
CA LEU A 618 6.26 3.42 6.08
C LEU A 618 6.66 4.53 5.11
N LYS A 619 5.80 5.53 4.93
CA LYS A 619 6.04 6.70 4.08
C LYS A 619 5.58 7.97 4.75
N HIS A 620 6.44 8.97 4.81
CA HIS A 620 6.03 10.31 5.20
C HIS A 620 5.47 11.03 3.96
N LEU A 621 4.18 11.35 3.99
CA LEU A 621 3.44 11.88 2.84
C LEU A 621 3.70 13.37 2.60
N ASP A 622 3.91 14.13 3.68
CA ASP A 622 4.24 15.54 3.57
C ASP A 622 5.56 15.72 2.80
N LEU A 623 5.55 16.60 1.81
CA LEU A 623 6.70 16.88 0.95
C LEU A 623 7.48 18.13 1.37
N TYR A 624 6.92 18.94 2.27
CA TYR A 624 7.43 20.27 2.60
C TYR A 624 7.43 20.60 4.11
N GLY A 625 6.72 19.84 4.93
CA GLY A 625 6.65 20.08 6.38
C GLY A 625 7.81 19.51 7.18
N LYS A 626 7.56 19.34 8.48
CA LYS A 626 8.55 18.83 9.43
C LYS A 626 8.76 17.32 9.26
N PRO A 627 9.97 16.80 9.53
CA PRO A 627 10.19 15.36 9.50
C PRO A 627 9.26 14.64 10.50
N CYS A 628 8.72 13.50 10.10
CA CYS A 628 8.05 12.60 11.03
C CYS A 628 9.08 11.82 11.84
N ILE A 629 8.81 11.59 13.13
CA ILE A 629 9.70 10.83 14.02
C ILE A 629 8.89 9.73 14.70
N THR A 630 9.39 8.50 14.64
CA THR A 630 8.76 7.32 15.24
C THR A 630 9.73 6.63 16.18
N ILE A 631 9.24 6.02 17.26
CA ILE A 631 9.98 5.03 18.03
C ILE A 631 9.41 3.65 17.75
N GLN A 632 10.30 2.69 17.53
CA GLN A 632 9.99 1.30 17.22
C GLN A 632 10.75 0.42 18.19
N CYS A 633 10.09 -0.62 18.68
CA CYS A 633 10.74 -1.64 19.45
C CYS A 633 10.37 -3.04 18.99
N TYR A 634 11.34 -3.95 19.04
CA TYR A 634 11.23 -5.29 18.48
C TYR A 634 11.64 -6.36 19.49
N MET A 635 11.07 -7.56 19.36
CA MET A 635 11.47 -8.72 20.15
C MET A 635 11.14 -10.02 19.40
N TYR A 636 12.02 -11.02 19.47
CA TYR A 636 11.69 -12.37 19.01
C TYR A 636 10.68 -13.04 19.97
N GLY A 637 9.87 -13.94 19.42
CA GLY A 637 9.00 -14.77 20.27
C GLY A 637 9.81 -15.70 21.16
N LYS A 638 9.28 -16.07 22.34
CA LYS A 638 9.93 -17.03 23.26
C LYS A 638 10.18 -18.40 22.62
N ASP A 639 9.40 -18.75 21.60
CA ASP A 639 9.50 -19.99 20.84
C ASP A 639 10.39 -19.88 19.59
N ASP A 640 10.89 -18.68 19.28
CA ASP A 640 11.86 -18.52 18.21
C ASP A 640 13.20 -19.13 18.64
N ARG A 641 13.79 -19.91 17.75
CA ARG A 641 15.06 -20.61 17.94
C ARG A 641 16.08 -20.28 16.86
N VAL A 642 15.67 -19.49 15.86
CA VAL A 642 16.49 -19.10 14.72
C VAL A 642 17.04 -17.69 14.94
N HIS A 643 16.24 -16.78 15.55
CA HIS A 643 16.60 -15.38 15.77
C HIS A 643 17.16 -14.76 14.49
N TYR A 644 16.34 -14.73 13.44
CA TYR A 644 16.76 -14.22 12.14
C TYR A 644 17.09 -12.73 12.21
N GLU A 645 18.36 -12.37 12.06
CA GLU A 645 18.89 -11.04 12.39
C GLU A 645 18.63 -9.96 11.33
N TYR A 646 18.05 -10.33 10.19
CA TYR A 646 17.83 -9.44 9.05
C TYR A 646 16.35 -9.12 8.86
N PHE A 647 16.07 -8.09 8.07
CA PHE A 647 14.75 -7.90 7.47
C PHE A 647 14.84 -8.18 5.97
N ASP A 648 13.84 -8.87 5.44
CA ASP A 648 13.77 -9.06 4.00
C ASP A 648 13.03 -7.87 3.40
N TYR A 649 13.57 -7.29 2.33
CA TYR A 649 12.97 -6.13 1.68
C TYR A 649 12.93 -6.30 0.17
N LEU A 650 11.91 -5.73 -0.44
CA LEU A 650 11.83 -5.61 -1.88
C LEU A 650 12.74 -4.47 -2.36
N SER A 651 13.67 -4.77 -3.26
CA SER A 651 14.58 -3.77 -3.82
C SER A 651 13.82 -2.68 -4.58
N ASN A 652 14.40 -1.47 -4.66
CA ASN A 652 13.81 -0.31 -5.33
C ASN A 652 13.59 -0.50 -6.84
N ASP A 653 14.26 -1.47 -7.45
CA ASP A 653 14.00 -1.85 -8.84
C ASP A 653 12.88 -2.90 -8.97
N GLU A 654 12.38 -3.46 -7.87
CA GLU A 654 11.32 -4.46 -7.80
C GLU A 654 11.69 -5.82 -8.45
N HIS A 655 12.99 -6.08 -8.67
CA HIS A 655 13.46 -7.32 -9.31
C HIS A 655 14.04 -8.34 -8.32
N SER A 656 14.26 -7.96 -7.06
CA SER A 656 14.87 -8.84 -6.07
C SER A 656 14.34 -8.59 -4.66
N ILE A 657 14.44 -9.61 -3.83
CA ILE A 657 14.30 -9.47 -2.37
C ILE A 657 15.71 -9.49 -1.81
N GLY A 658 16.08 -8.41 -1.11
CA GLY A 658 17.36 -8.26 -0.43
C GLY A 658 17.24 -8.50 1.08
N HIS A 659 18.39 -8.62 1.73
CA HIS A 659 18.49 -8.72 3.19
C HIS A 659 19.03 -7.42 3.76
N PHE A 660 18.24 -6.78 4.61
CA PHE A 660 18.61 -5.56 5.31
C PHE A 660 19.23 -5.92 6.66
N ASP A 661 20.49 -5.54 6.84
CA ASP A 661 21.14 -5.53 8.14
C ASP A 661 20.67 -4.29 8.92
N PRO A 662 19.96 -4.46 10.06
CA PRO A 662 19.44 -3.38 10.88
C PRO A 662 20.55 -2.68 11.70
N LYS A 663 21.55 -2.14 11.01
CA LYS A 663 22.61 -1.31 11.59
C LYS A 663 22.09 0.06 11.99
N SER A 664 22.63 0.55 13.10
CA SER A 664 22.44 1.92 13.56
C SER A 664 23.16 2.91 12.65
N ASP A 665 22.57 4.08 12.43
CA ASP A 665 23.28 5.23 11.86
C ASP A 665 24.06 6.00 12.94
N MET A 666 23.55 6.02 14.18
CA MET A 666 24.15 6.63 15.37
C MET A 666 23.38 6.20 16.62
N ASP A 667 24.03 6.11 17.78
CA ASP A 667 23.31 5.99 19.05
C ASP A 667 22.49 7.26 19.33
N PHE A 668 21.28 7.13 19.89
CA PHE A 668 20.40 8.28 20.08
C PHE A 668 20.97 9.33 21.06
N HIS A 669 21.72 8.92 22.08
CA HIS A 669 22.36 9.85 23.02
C HIS A 669 23.46 10.64 22.30
N GLU A 670 24.30 9.98 21.52
CA GLU A 670 25.30 10.63 20.67
C GLU A 670 24.64 11.57 19.65
N PHE A 671 23.51 11.16 19.06
CA PHE A 671 22.74 11.98 18.14
C PHE A 671 22.21 13.25 18.80
N LYS A 672 21.67 13.16 20.03
CA LYS A 672 21.26 14.35 20.79
C LYS A 672 22.42 15.32 21.00
N GLN A 673 23.58 14.82 21.45
CA GLN A 673 24.77 15.66 21.63
C GLN A 673 25.21 16.32 20.31
N ARG A 674 25.16 15.57 19.21
CA ARG A 674 25.46 16.08 17.87
C ARG A 674 24.51 17.19 17.46
N MET A 675 23.20 17.01 17.64
CA MET A 675 22.20 18.03 17.33
C MET A 675 22.40 19.30 18.18
N GLN A 676 22.78 19.16 19.46
CA GLN A 676 23.14 20.32 20.30
C GLN A 676 24.34 21.09 19.74
N GLN A 677 25.37 20.39 19.25
CA GLN A 677 26.52 21.03 18.59
C GLN A 677 26.13 21.74 17.30
N GLU A 678 25.30 21.11 16.45
CA GLU A 678 24.85 21.76 15.20
C GLU A 678 24.03 23.02 15.50
N LYS A 679 23.17 22.96 16.52
CA LYS A 679 22.43 24.13 17.01
C LYS A 679 23.35 25.28 17.38
N GLN A 680 24.44 25.01 18.09
CA GLN A 680 25.37 26.05 18.55
C GLN A 680 26.27 26.61 17.44
N TYR A 681 26.83 25.74 16.58
CA TYR A 681 27.93 26.13 15.69
C TYR A 681 27.56 26.21 14.21
N ILE A 682 26.48 25.55 13.79
CA ILE A 682 26.06 25.47 12.38
C ILE A 682 24.84 26.35 12.09
N PHE A 683 23.93 26.53 13.05
CA PHE A 683 22.68 27.26 12.83
C PHE A 683 22.67 28.69 13.42
N LEU A 684 23.64 29.05 14.27
CA LEU A 684 23.79 30.41 14.81
C LEU A 684 24.84 31.25 14.07
N ASN A 685 25.67 30.62 13.23
CA ASN A 685 26.63 31.25 12.33
C ASN A 685 26.13 31.13 10.89
#